data_AF-A0A3M8AIM9-F1
#
_entry.id   AF-A0A3M8AIM9-F1
#
_cell.length_a   1.000
_cell.length_b   1.000
_cell.length_c   1.000
_cell.angle_alpha   90.00
_cell.angle_beta   90.00
_cell.angle_gamma   90.00
#
_symmetry.space_group_name_H-M   'P 1'
#
loop_
_entity.id
_entity.type
_entity.pdbx_description
1 polymer ?
#
loop_
_entity_poly.entity_id
_entity_poly.type
_entity_poly.pdbx_seq_one_letter_code
_entity_poly.pdbx_strand_id
1 'polypeptide(L)'
;MLQVHEVHADGAVPHEHLARRGHGVGQLAHPQRVSRTMGLDHDRPHARPRPDAPTAVDRGRTASPSSASPRPRSSSLIVRSCSLRVACATLPASAGAEPTRAALDGLAPTGAQWHHVAPVGVRALLGGVAVNGPSDAPPIRTPDQRLRIFVSSTLRELEPERAAARHAIERLHLAPVMFELGARPHPPRELYRAYLGQSDVFVGVYWQHYGWIAPGEEVSGLEDEYRLAAPEMPKLIYVKQPAEREERLVGLIGRIRDDDTASYKPFTTADELADLIEADLATLLAERFDASRAPTVSGADAEDAPPAEALPMASTGVVGRDAEIATLLQWLDDDGDDRRRLVTLVGAGGIGKTRLALEVARRARDRFDRVTFVALEQVREDRDVLPAIARRFGVRDYGDRPMLDRLAVARAGRRDLIVLDNFEQVVSSAPLVATLLTALPDATVLVTSRTRLRLHGEHVFDVDPLAVPSDPAGAASAEIMAAPAVRLFRDRARAADPRFDVTDDNAEEVARICRALEGVPLAIELAASRIRVLTPAAMLDRLDQVLSLPASGARDVPERQRTIRATVEWSVDLLSADAQALFTRLGVFSGDFSLDAVEAVAAGTPWSADLLDTVLELVDGSLLRQHDAAGTPYFSMLVPVRELATARFEQGPDAAAARRAHADHYVRLALETEPLLRGSTQPAALDRLEAERDNLRSGYRHLIALGDSDPVVDAVWRLLLYWWIRNLLPEAKAWMADVLGSGARLSDRTRAIALALSAWVSLLQPGTEVDPAPIEESAALFRADGDPFGEGCALTVLSVAWMYRSPPDLDRAEVVQRQALELVPAERDPTFNAFFRAGLGTIELYRGHPEAALAIAESVVADAVDTGDHFVEAVLLTNAGWARLALGDPHPELFGRALELALQLGFEDGTGYGLEGMGACAALLGDVERAGLLLGAAEAARTRTGMADQRARMTHAPYVQMILASAGAAEFDAARARGRALSRSDALSLALGPG
;
A
#
# COMPACT_ATOMS: atom_id res chain seq x y z
N MET A 1 -28.93 7.42 54.60
CA MET A 1 -29.78 6.38 55.21
C MET A 1 -29.83 5.20 54.24
N LEU A 2 -28.98 4.18 54.36
CA LEU A 2 -27.91 3.89 55.32
C LEU A 2 -26.63 3.54 54.51
N GLN A 3 -25.36 3.83 54.84
CA GLN A 3 -24.63 4.13 56.10
C GLN A 3 -24.25 2.89 56.94
N VAL A 4 -23.10 2.96 57.65
CA VAL A 4 -22.38 1.90 58.44
C VAL A 4 -21.40 1.06 57.59
N HIS A 5 -20.11 0.86 57.91
CA HIS A 5 -19.11 1.64 58.68
C HIS A 5 -17.67 1.07 58.45
N GLU A 6 -16.65 1.93 58.25
CA GLU A 6 -15.27 1.83 58.84
C GLU A 6 -14.32 0.66 58.38
N VAL A 7 -12.97 0.65 58.53
CA VAL A 7 -12.04 1.20 59.56
C VAL A 7 -10.64 1.60 58.96
N HIS A 8 -10.02 2.67 59.48
CA HIS A 8 -8.59 3.14 59.47
C HIS A 8 -7.62 2.83 58.29
N ALA A 9 -6.90 3.80 57.68
CA ALA A 9 -5.89 4.79 58.18
C ALA A 9 -4.46 4.19 58.35
N ASP A 10 -3.34 4.94 58.22
CA ASP A 10 -3.14 6.41 58.18
C ASP A 10 -1.88 6.78 57.33
N GLY A 11 -1.67 8.07 56.98
CA GLY A 11 -0.52 8.53 56.19
C GLY A 11 -0.64 9.93 55.57
N ALA A 12 -0.89 10.97 56.38
CA ALA A 12 -1.32 12.30 55.90
C ALA A 12 -0.23 13.27 55.38
N VAL A 13 -0.70 14.27 54.62
CA VAL A 13 0.04 15.41 54.03
C VAL A 13 -0.01 16.65 54.97
N PRO A 14 0.94 17.59 54.88
CA PRO A 14 0.58 19.02 54.85
C PRO A 14 1.36 19.79 53.75
N HIS A 15 0.71 20.54 52.86
CA HIS A 15 0.02 21.85 53.01
C HIS A 15 0.95 23.09 53.15
N GLU A 16 0.78 24.02 52.19
CA GLU A 16 0.90 25.49 52.20
C GLU A 16 1.85 26.22 53.19
N HIS A 17 2.50 27.32 52.75
CA HIS A 17 2.04 28.69 53.09
C HIS A 17 2.85 29.89 52.50
N LEU A 18 2.20 31.05 52.56
CA LEU A 18 2.71 32.44 52.73
C LEU A 18 3.47 33.20 51.63
N ALA A 19 2.79 34.22 51.12
CA ALA A 19 3.29 35.32 50.28
C ALA A 19 4.04 36.43 51.07
N ARG A 20 4.73 37.35 50.35
CA ARG A 20 4.55 38.84 50.45
C ARG A 20 5.54 39.68 49.61
N ARG A 21 5.13 40.94 49.36
CA ARG A 21 5.85 42.12 48.79
C ARG A 21 6.03 42.12 47.25
N GLY A 22 5.84 43.24 46.54
CA GLY A 22 5.19 44.51 46.94
C GLY A 22 5.49 45.74 46.06
N HIS A 23 4.44 46.41 45.57
CA HIS A 23 4.40 47.72 44.86
C HIS A 23 5.09 47.83 43.48
N GLY A 24 4.54 48.55 42.49
CA GLY A 24 3.20 49.16 42.40
C GLY A 24 3.04 50.23 41.29
N VAL A 25 1.77 50.58 40.98
CA VAL A 25 1.28 51.77 40.21
C VAL A 25 1.72 51.89 38.73
N GLY A 26 0.85 52.10 37.74
CA GLY A 26 -0.62 52.29 37.70
C GLY A 26 -1.18 51.99 36.29
N GLN A 27 -2.47 51.63 36.14
CA GLN A 27 -3.61 52.54 35.86
C GLN A 27 -3.59 53.17 34.45
N LEU A 28 -4.62 53.12 33.60
CA LEU A 28 -6.03 52.66 33.63
C LEU A 28 -6.41 52.17 32.20
N ALA A 29 -7.53 51.54 31.85
CA ALA A 29 -8.51 50.64 32.46
C ALA A 29 -9.61 50.40 31.38
N HIS A 30 -10.17 49.19 31.34
CA HIS A 30 -11.42 48.79 30.66
C HIS A 30 -12.67 49.53 31.26
N PRO A 31 -13.95 49.39 30.77
CA PRO A 31 -14.54 48.16 30.21
C PRO A 31 -15.76 48.20 29.22
N GLN A 32 -16.00 47.03 28.61
CA GLN A 32 -17.28 46.30 28.40
C GLN A 32 -18.51 46.82 27.61
N ARG A 33 -19.25 45.80 27.12
CA ARG A 33 -20.53 45.77 26.37
C ARG A 33 -21.75 46.12 27.25
N VAL A 34 -22.91 46.43 26.63
CA VAL A 34 -24.14 45.57 26.60
C VAL A 34 -25.36 46.26 25.93
N SER A 35 -25.83 45.65 24.81
CA SER A 35 -27.20 45.45 24.28
C SER A 35 -28.37 46.49 24.19
N ARG A 36 -29.16 46.30 23.10
CA ARG A 36 -30.65 46.33 22.93
C ARG A 36 -31.40 47.49 22.21
N THR A 37 -31.66 47.26 20.90
CA THR A 37 -32.98 47.28 20.17
C THR A 37 -33.94 48.50 20.16
N MET A 38 -34.08 49.15 18.98
CA MET A 38 -35.32 49.66 18.29
C MET A 38 -34.94 50.39 16.96
N GLY A 39 -35.81 50.61 15.95
CA GLY A 39 -37.12 50.01 15.61
C GLY A 39 -38.08 50.86 14.74
N LEU A 40 -38.25 50.54 13.44
CA LEU A 40 -39.29 51.02 12.46
C LEU A 40 -39.25 52.54 12.07
N ASP A 41 -39.81 53.07 10.95
CA ASP A 41 -40.48 52.52 9.74
C ASP A 41 -40.45 53.48 8.51
N HIS A 42 -40.83 52.98 7.30
CA HIS A 42 -41.24 53.67 6.02
C HIS A 42 -40.35 54.81 5.38
N ASP A 43 -40.30 55.09 4.06
CA ASP A 43 -41.36 55.20 3.03
C ASP A 43 -40.87 55.14 1.53
N ARG A 44 -41.73 55.37 0.51
CA ARG A 44 -41.50 55.33 -0.98
C ARG A 44 -42.41 56.37 -1.76
N PRO A 45 -42.75 56.36 -3.10
CA PRO A 45 -42.38 55.59 -4.32
C PRO A 45 -42.14 56.42 -5.66
N HIS A 46 -41.99 55.72 -6.82
CA HIS A 46 -42.14 56.17 -8.26
C HIS A 46 -41.03 57.09 -8.90
N ALA A 47 -40.80 57.20 -10.24
CA ALA A 47 -41.49 56.70 -11.48
C ALA A 47 -40.53 56.44 -12.71
N ARG A 48 -41.06 56.28 -13.95
CA ARG A 48 -40.43 56.01 -15.30
C ARG A 48 -40.90 57.08 -16.35
N PRO A 49 -40.42 57.23 -17.65
CA PRO A 49 -40.25 56.20 -18.72
C PRO A 49 -39.17 56.46 -19.85
N ARG A 50 -39.39 55.92 -21.09
CA ARG A 50 -38.58 55.83 -22.36
C ARG A 50 -39.07 56.84 -23.48
N PRO A 51 -38.69 56.86 -24.81
CA PRO A 51 -37.85 55.96 -25.70
C PRO A 51 -36.91 56.64 -26.77
N ASP A 52 -36.19 55.86 -27.63
CA ASP A 52 -36.12 55.93 -29.14
C ASP A 52 -34.98 55.09 -29.81
N ALA A 53 -34.98 54.92 -31.16
CA ALA A 53 -34.07 54.11 -32.03
C ALA A 53 -34.22 54.50 -33.56
N PRO A 54 -33.67 53.85 -34.63
CA PRO A 54 -32.74 52.69 -34.81
C PRO A 54 -31.65 52.86 -35.95
N THR A 55 -31.12 51.73 -36.52
CA THR A 55 -30.26 51.51 -37.76
C THR A 55 -28.71 51.41 -37.60
N ALA A 56 -27.87 50.81 -38.50
CA ALA A 56 -27.97 49.64 -39.42
C ALA A 56 -26.61 49.24 -40.12
N VAL A 57 -26.47 47.96 -40.55
CA VAL A 57 -25.85 47.35 -41.79
C VAL A 57 -24.72 48.06 -42.60
N ASP A 58 -23.70 47.43 -43.26
CA ASP A 58 -22.95 46.14 -43.22
C ASP A 58 -21.82 46.13 -44.34
N ARG A 59 -20.78 45.27 -44.25
CA ARG A 59 -19.75 44.83 -45.27
C ARG A 59 -18.68 45.79 -45.82
N GLY A 60 -17.41 45.32 -45.91
CA GLY A 60 -16.29 46.04 -46.53
C GLY A 60 -14.93 45.30 -46.67
N ARG A 61 -14.81 44.42 -47.68
CA ARG A 61 -13.66 43.56 -48.07
C ARG A 61 -12.23 44.19 -48.19
N THR A 62 -11.23 43.41 -47.74
CA THR A 62 -9.91 43.05 -48.38
C THR A 62 -8.78 44.06 -48.72
N ALA A 63 -7.55 43.58 -48.49
CA ALA A 63 -6.30 43.72 -49.28
C ALA A 63 -5.22 44.75 -48.86
N SER A 64 -3.96 44.33 -49.04
CA SER A 64 -2.70 45.00 -48.64
C SER A 64 -2.16 45.99 -49.70
N PRO A 65 -1.10 46.76 -49.41
CA PRO A 65 0.23 46.33 -49.89
C PRO A 65 1.42 46.66 -48.94
N SER A 66 2.64 46.48 -49.46
CA SER A 66 3.96 46.68 -48.82
C SER A 66 4.38 48.17 -48.71
N SER A 67 5.56 48.62 -48.25
CA SER A 67 6.86 47.99 -47.88
C SER A 67 7.77 49.04 -47.20
N ALA A 68 8.60 48.66 -46.21
CA ALA A 68 9.92 49.28 -45.93
C ALA A 68 10.78 48.45 -44.96
N SER A 69 12.10 48.58 -45.05
CA SER A 69 13.14 48.00 -44.15
C SER A 69 14.20 49.11 -43.87
N PRO A 70 15.25 48.97 -43.00
CA PRO A 70 15.82 47.75 -42.43
C PRO A 70 16.35 47.77 -40.95
N ARG A 71 16.68 46.57 -40.43
CA ARG A 71 17.81 46.11 -39.55
C ARG A 71 18.58 47.14 -38.66
N PRO A 72 19.02 46.77 -37.41
CA PRO A 72 19.84 45.55 -37.22
C PRO A 72 19.78 44.75 -35.89
N ARG A 73 20.17 43.46 -36.03
CA ARG A 73 20.94 42.57 -35.10
C ARG A 73 20.88 42.80 -33.58
N SER A 74 20.34 41.79 -32.89
CA SER A 74 20.95 41.18 -31.69
C SER A 74 21.20 39.68 -31.96
N SER A 75 21.95 38.99 -31.09
CA SER A 75 22.42 37.62 -31.32
C SER A 75 21.80 36.61 -30.34
N SER A 76 21.42 35.43 -30.83
CA SER A 76 21.04 34.28 -30.00
C SER A 76 21.66 32.98 -30.54
N LEU A 77 22.12 32.13 -29.63
CA LEU A 77 22.56 30.75 -29.87
C LEU A 77 21.45 29.85 -29.30
N ILE A 78 20.68 29.15 -30.12
CA ILE A 78 20.97 27.80 -30.63
C ILE A 78 21.10 26.76 -29.50
N VAL A 79 19.96 26.14 -29.19
CA VAL A 79 19.87 24.72 -28.83
C VAL A 79 19.01 24.06 -29.92
N ARG A 80 19.35 22.82 -30.33
CA ARG A 80 18.75 22.15 -31.49
C ARG A 80 17.64 21.18 -31.07
N SER A 81 16.39 21.48 -31.41
CA SER A 81 15.31 20.49 -31.44
C SER A 81 15.36 19.67 -32.72
N CYS A 82 15.63 18.36 -32.64
CA CYS A 82 15.53 17.44 -33.78
C CYS A 82 14.07 17.03 -33.99
N SER A 83 13.41 17.64 -34.98
CA SER A 83 12.04 17.29 -35.36
C SER A 83 12.02 16.23 -36.47
N LEU A 84 11.59 15.00 -36.14
CA LEU A 84 11.21 14.02 -37.15
C LEU A 84 9.81 14.39 -37.70
N ARG A 85 9.69 14.52 -39.01
CA ARG A 85 8.40 14.67 -39.70
C ARG A 85 8.00 13.33 -40.30
N VAL A 86 6.89 12.76 -39.85
CA VAL A 86 6.15 11.74 -40.61
C VAL A 86 5.06 12.47 -41.40
N ALA A 87 4.83 12.07 -42.65
CA ALA A 87 3.94 12.76 -43.57
C ALA A 87 2.52 12.18 -43.52
N CYS A 88 1.52 13.00 -43.17
CA CYS A 88 0.12 12.64 -43.31
C CYS A 88 -0.26 12.51 -44.79
N ALA A 89 -0.61 11.31 -45.24
CA ALA A 89 -1.24 11.07 -46.53
C ALA A 89 -2.77 11.06 -46.35
N THR A 90 -3.45 12.07 -46.89
CA THR A 90 -4.92 12.13 -46.85
C THR A 90 -5.54 11.11 -47.81
N LEU A 91 -6.43 10.26 -47.30
CA LEU A 91 -7.35 9.45 -48.10
C LEU A 91 -8.81 9.90 -47.88
N PRO A 92 -9.70 9.75 -48.89
CA PRO A 92 -11.04 10.32 -48.86
C PRO A 92 -12.03 9.46 -48.05
N ALA A 93 -13.06 10.11 -47.51
CA ALA A 93 -14.17 9.41 -46.86
C ALA A 93 -14.96 8.54 -47.86
N SER A 94 -15.27 7.31 -47.45
CA SER A 94 -16.25 6.42 -48.09
C SER A 94 -17.18 5.83 -47.03
N ALA A 95 -18.46 5.64 -47.36
CA ALA A 95 -19.48 5.27 -46.39
C ALA A 95 -19.83 3.77 -46.41
N GLY A 96 -20.09 3.20 -45.24
CA GLY A 96 -20.88 1.97 -45.08
C GLY A 96 -20.12 0.64 -45.19
N ALA A 97 -19.31 0.31 -44.18
CA ALA A 97 -18.89 -1.05 -43.85
C ALA A 97 -18.61 -1.15 -42.33
N GLU A 98 -18.81 -2.31 -41.72
CA GLU A 98 -18.61 -2.55 -40.28
C GLU A 98 -17.12 -2.69 -39.91
N PRO A 99 -16.58 -1.92 -38.94
CA PRO A 99 -15.19 -2.03 -38.50
C PRO A 99 -15.05 -2.19 -36.97
N THR A 100 -15.81 -3.09 -36.35
CA THR A 100 -15.73 -3.37 -34.89
C THR A 100 -15.14 -4.75 -34.59
N ARG A 101 -15.72 -5.82 -35.13
CA ARG A 101 -15.32 -7.21 -34.86
C ARG A 101 -13.84 -7.50 -35.16
N ALA A 102 -13.38 -7.01 -36.31
CA ALA A 102 -12.02 -7.25 -36.83
C ALA A 102 -10.88 -6.65 -35.97
N ALA A 103 -11.18 -5.73 -35.04
CA ALA A 103 -10.18 -5.18 -34.13
C ALA A 103 -9.81 -6.16 -33.00
N LEU A 104 -10.78 -6.93 -32.49
CA LEU A 104 -10.53 -7.96 -31.48
C LEU A 104 -10.11 -9.30 -32.12
N ASP A 105 -10.78 -9.70 -33.21
CA ASP A 105 -10.51 -10.95 -33.93
C ASP A 105 -9.07 -11.01 -34.54
N GLY A 106 -8.32 -9.90 -34.51
CA GLY A 106 -6.93 -9.79 -34.98
C GLY A 106 -5.83 -10.00 -33.92
N LEU A 107 -6.18 -10.13 -32.64
CA LEU A 107 -5.21 -10.20 -31.51
C LEU A 107 -4.59 -11.60 -31.31
N ALA A 108 -3.96 -12.15 -32.36
CA ALA A 108 -3.34 -13.48 -32.29
C ALA A 108 -2.15 -13.53 -31.29
N PRO A 109 -2.08 -14.52 -30.38
CA PRO A 109 -1.09 -14.55 -29.30
C PRO A 109 0.33 -14.90 -29.76
N THR A 110 1.31 -14.11 -29.33
CA THR A 110 2.74 -14.39 -29.49
C THR A 110 3.32 -15.12 -28.28
N GLY A 111 3.18 -16.44 -28.21
CA GLY A 111 3.94 -17.28 -27.26
C GLY A 111 3.22 -18.55 -26.80
N ALA A 112 2.04 -18.41 -26.21
CA ALA A 112 1.29 -19.53 -25.62
C ALA A 112 0.47 -20.33 -26.65
N GLN A 113 0.68 -21.65 -26.71
CA GLN A 113 -0.15 -22.56 -27.52
C GLN A 113 -1.45 -22.91 -26.78
N TRP A 114 -2.54 -22.23 -27.13
CA TRP A 114 -3.89 -22.60 -26.71
C TRP A 114 -4.51 -23.57 -27.73
N HIS A 115 -4.87 -24.78 -27.31
CA HIS A 115 -5.50 -25.77 -28.19
C HIS A 115 -7.02 -25.59 -28.22
N HIS A 116 -7.58 -25.37 -29.42
CA HIS A 116 -9.04 -25.34 -29.61
C HIS A 116 -9.65 -26.74 -29.38
N VAL A 117 -10.19 -26.95 -28.18
CA VAL A 117 -11.16 -28.02 -27.89
C VAL A 117 -12.56 -27.49 -28.17
N ALA A 118 -13.48 -28.34 -28.65
CA ALA A 118 -14.85 -27.92 -28.93
C ALA A 118 -15.60 -27.60 -27.62
N PRO A 119 -16.27 -26.43 -27.49
CA PRO A 119 -16.83 -25.98 -26.23
C PRO A 119 -18.00 -26.86 -25.76
N VAL A 120 -18.02 -27.14 -24.46
CA VAL A 120 -19.13 -27.83 -23.79
C VAL A 120 -20.29 -26.83 -23.64
N GLY A 121 -21.47 -27.17 -24.17
CA GLY A 121 -22.57 -26.21 -24.35
C GLY A 121 -23.23 -25.72 -23.06
N VAL A 122 -22.80 -24.56 -22.54
CA VAL A 122 -23.25 -23.95 -21.26
C VAL A 122 -24.67 -23.32 -21.32
N ARG A 123 -25.53 -23.72 -22.27
CA ARG A 123 -26.79 -23.02 -22.58
C ARG A 123 -27.95 -23.26 -21.58
N ALA A 124 -27.66 -23.73 -20.38
CA ALA A 124 -28.65 -24.16 -19.37
C ALA A 124 -28.54 -23.45 -18.01
N LEU A 125 -27.44 -22.75 -17.70
CA LEU A 125 -27.17 -22.26 -16.33
C LEU A 125 -27.62 -20.81 -16.05
N LEU A 126 -27.81 -19.98 -17.07
CA LEU A 126 -28.33 -18.61 -16.91
C LEU A 126 -29.88 -18.55 -16.97
N GLY A 127 -30.53 -19.69 -17.18
CA GLY A 127 -31.96 -19.81 -17.54
C GLY A 127 -32.93 -20.05 -16.39
N GLY A 128 -32.81 -19.32 -15.27
CA GLY A 128 -33.83 -19.24 -14.22
C GLY A 128 -33.75 -20.30 -13.12
N VAL A 129 -33.51 -19.85 -11.88
CA VAL A 129 -33.67 -20.64 -10.66
C VAL A 129 -34.90 -20.15 -9.89
N ALA A 130 -36.03 -20.86 -10.07
CA ALA A 130 -37.19 -20.70 -9.21
C ALA A 130 -37.05 -21.59 -7.96
N VAL A 131 -37.35 -21.06 -6.78
CA VAL A 131 -37.16 -21.75 -5.50
C VAL A 131 -38.21 -22.85 -5.30
N ASN A 132 -37.80 -24.12 -5.12
CA ASN A 132 -38.32 -25.10 -4.14
C ASN A 132 -37.79 -26.53 -4.41
N GLY A 133 -37.51 -27.30 -3.35
CA GLY A 133 -37.26 -28.75 -3.40
C GLY A 133 -35.80 -29.17 -3.09
N PRO A 134 -35.55 -30.23 -2.28
CA PRO A 134 -34.22 -30.50 -1.74
C PRO A 134 -33.44 -31.64 -2.43
N SER A 135 -32.12 -31.44 -2.60
CA SER A 135 -31.12 -32.52 -2.68
C SER A 135 -29.70 -31.97 -2.44
N ASP A 136 -29.01 -32.49 -1.42
CA ASP A 136 -27.56 -32.57 -1.23
C ASP A 136 -26.67 -31.45 -1.84
N ALA A 137 -26.82 -30.22 -1.32
CA ALA A 137 -25.82 -29.17 -1.52
C ALA A 137 -24.68 -29.27 -0.48
N PRO A 138 -23.43 -28.91 -0.82
CA PRO A 138 -22.39 -28.69 0.18
C PRO A 138 -22.80 -27.57 1.16
N PRO A 139 -22.29 -27.57 2.40
CA PRO A 139 -22.86 -26.77 3.48
C PRO A 139 -22.77 -25.26 3.23
N ILE A 140 -23.92 -24.60 3.31
CA ILE A 140 -24.03 -23.14 3.25
C ILE A 140 -23.32 -22.54 4.47
N ARG A 141 -22.08 -22.06 4.24
CA ARG A 141 -21.35 -21.27 5.23
C ARG A 141 -22.05 -19.90 5.35
N THR A 142 -22.47 -19.59 6.57
CA THR A 142 -23.08 -18.31 6.93
C THR A 142 -22.03 -17.20 6.95
N PRO A 143 -22.42 -15.91 6.82
CA PRO A 143 -21.48 -14.80 6.60
C PRO A 143 -20.49 -14.54 7.75
N ASP A 144 -20.70 -15.15 8.91
CA ASP A 144 -19.99 -14.87 10.17
C ASP A 144 -18.63 -15.56 10.32
N GLN A 145 -18.32 -16.57 9.48
CA GLN A 145 -17.06 -17.35 9.47
C GLN A 145 -16.64 -18.00 10.80
N ARG A 146 -17.50 -18.01 11.83
CA ARG A 146 -17.22 -18.60 13.14
C ARG A 146 -17.13 -20.11 13.05
N LEU A 147 -16.21 -20.70 13.83
CA LEU A 147 -16.18 -22.15 14.03
C LEU A 147 -17.43 -22.58 14.80
N ARG A 148 -18.06 -23.66 14.33
CA ARG A 148 -19.39 -24.10 14.80
C ARG A 148 -19.25 -25.25 15.80
N ILE A 149 -19.85 -25.10 16.97
CA ILE A 149 -19.67 -26.02 18.11
C ILE A 149 -21.01 -26.72 18.40
N PHE A 150 -21.10 -28.03 18.12
CA PHE A 150 -22.34 -28.81 18.30
C PHE A 150 -22.51 -29.24 19.77
N VAL A 151 -23.62 -28.87 20.42
CA VAL A 151 -23.85 -29.17 21.85
C VAL A 151 -24.95 -30.22 22.07
N SER A 152 -24.53 -31.48 22.14
CA SER A 152 -25.37 -32.65 22.44
C SER A 152 -25.62 -32.77 23.95
N SER A 153 -26.87 -32.58 24.39
CA SER A 153 -27.27 -32.92 25.76
C SER A 153 -28.79 -33.07 25.93
N THR A 154 -29.20 -33.70 27.03
CA THR A 154 -30.59 -33.87 27.44
C THR A 154 -31.30 -32.51 27.66
N LEU A 155 -32.36 -32.25 26.89
CA LEU A 155 -33.06 -30.96 26.90
C LEU A 155 -33.77 -30.59 28.23
N ARG A 156 -33.99 -31.53 29.16
CA ARG A 156 -34.83 -31.31 30.37
C ARG A 156 -34.09 -31.28 31.71
N GLU A 157 -32.95 -31.95 31.85
CA GLU A 157 -32.25 -32.08 33.14
C GLU A 157 -30.97 -31.22 33.23
N LEU A 158 -30.55 -30.62 32.12
CA LEU A 158 -29.32 -29.84 31.98
C LEU A 158 -29.60 -28.42 31.44
N GLU A 159 -30.74 -27.82 31.79
CA GLU A 159 -31.12 -26.48 31.33
C GLU A 159 -30.09 -25.39 31.71
N PRO A 160 -29.65 -25.22 32.97
CA PRO A 160 -28.65 -24.22 33.32
C PRO A 160 -27.26 -24.55 32.72
N GLU A 161 -26.90 -25.83 32.63
CA GLU A 161 -25.67 -26.26 31.96
C GLU A 161 -25.67 -25.97 30.45
N ARG A 162 -26.81 -26.07 29.77
CA ARG A 162 -26.94 -25.71 28.35
C ARG A 162 -26.83 -24.19 28.15
N ALA A 163 -27.38 -23.39 29.06
CA ALA A 163 -27.19 -21.94 29.04
C ALA A 163 -25.73 -21.55 29.26
N ALA A 164 -25.06 -22.17 30.23
CA ALA A 164 -23.65 -21.96 30.53
C ALA A 164 -22.73 -22.37 29.35
N ALA A 165 -22.97 -23.54 28.75
CA ALA A 165 -22.24 -24.01 27.57
C ALA A 165 -22.42 -23.06 26.37
N ARG A 166 -23.65 -22.58 26.11
CA ARG A 166 -23.90 -21.56 25.08
C ARG A 166 -23.07 -20.30 25.33
N HIS A 167 -23.12 -19.80 26.56
CA HIS A 167 -22.43 -18.56 26.91
C HIS A 167 -20.90 -18.67 26.75
N ALA A 168 -20.28 -19.77 27.20
CA ALA A 168 -18.83 -20.00 27.03
C ALA A 168 -18.41 -20.01 25.56
N ILE A 169 -19.18 -20.66 24.69
CA ILE A 169 -18.95 -20.70 23.23
C ILE A 169 -19.09 -19.28 22.63
N GLU A 170 -20.07 -18.49 23.08
CA GLU A 170 -20.28 -17.11 22.64
C GLU A 170 -19.19 -16.13 23.13
N ARG A 171 -18.64 -16.34 24.35
CA ARG A 171 -17.50 -15.55 24.88
C ARG A 171 -16.28 -15.65 23.97
N LEU A 172 -15.96 -16.85 23.49
CA LEU A 172 -14.89 -17.11 22.51
C LEU A 172 -15.24 -16.67 21.07
N HIS A 173 -16.36 -15.97 20.87
CA HIS A 173 -16.88 -15.54 19.56
C HIS A 173 -17.13 -16.68 18.56
N LEU A 174 -17.36 -17.90 19.06
CA LEU A 174 -17.70 -19.07 18.24
C LEU A 174 -19.23 -19.13 18.02
N ALA A 175 -19.70 -20.13 17.28
CA ALA A 175 -21.12 -20.32 16.96
C ALA A 175 -21.69 -21.59 17.64
N PRO A 176 -22.52 -21.47 18.70
CA PRO A 176 -23.13 -22.63 19.37
C PRO A 176 -24.28 -23.20 18.54
N VAL A 177 -24.18 -24.48 18.15
CA VAL A 177 -25.20 -25.21 17.41
C VAL A 177 -25.92 -26.14 18.38
N MET A 178 -27.13 -25.77 18.79
CA MET A 178 -27.88 -26.51 19.81
C MET A 178 -29.41 -26.38 19.69
N PHE A 179 -30.14 -27.45 20.01
CA PHE A 179 -31.62 -27.48 19.95
C PHE A 179 -32.30 -26.88 21.19
N GLU A 180 -33.48 -26.27 21.00
CA GLU A 180 -34.31 -25.73 22.08
C GLU A 180 -35.64 -26.50 22.24
N LEU A 181 -36.27 -26.34 23.41
CA LEU A 181 -37.38 -27.17 23.88
C LEU A 181 -38.72 -26.76 23.23
N GLY A 182 -38.85 -27.16 21.97
CA GLY A 182 -40.02 -26.92 21.11
C GLY A 182 -39.76 -27.22 19.62
N ALA A 183 -38.49 -27.20 19.21
CA ALA A 183 -38.07 -27.31 17.80
C ALA A 183 -37.94 -28.76 17.27
N ARG A 184 -38.77 -29.71 17.72
CA ARG A 184 -38.72 -31.13 17.26
C ARG A 184 -40.04 -31.65 16.66
N PRO A 185 -40.39 -31.27 15.42
CA PRO A 185 -41.19 -32.12 14.52
C PRO A 185 -40.37 -33.36 14.10
N HIS A 186 -41.05 -34.44 13.69
CA HIS A 186 -40.41 -35.53 12.94
C HIS A 186 -40.40 -35.23 11.42
N PRO A 187 -39.42 -35.73 10.64
CA PRO A 187 -38.31 -36.61 11.03
C PRO A 187 -37.05 -35.83 11.48
N PRO A 188 -36.40 -36.16 12.62
CA PRO A 188 -35.27 -35.34 13.09
C PRO A 188 -33.92 -35.61 12.40
N ARG A 189 -33.77 -36.74 11.69
CA ARG A 189 -32.46 -37.35 11.41
C ARG A 189 -31.62 -36.61 10.38
N GLU A 190 -32.24 -36.13 9.31
CA GLU A 190 -31.57 -35.31 8.29
C GLU A 190 -31.11 -33.97 8.88
N LEU A 191 -31.93 -33.36 9.75
CA LEU A 191 -31.64 -32.05 10.33
C LEU A 191 -30.45 -32.06 11.29
N TYR A 192 -30.36 -33.01 12.23
CA TYR A 192 -29.17 -33.07 13.10
C TYR A 192 -27.93 -33.53 12.35
N ARG A 193 -28.03 -34.41 11.33
CA ARG A 193 -26.89 -34.73 10.46
C ARG A 193 -26.38 -33.50 9.70
N ALA A 194 -27.29 -32.68 9.16
CA ALA A 194 -26.94 -31.45 8.47
C ALA A 194 -26.25 -30.42 9.39
N TYR A 195 -26.66 -30.32 10.66
CA TYR A 195 -25.99 -29.46 11.65
C TYR A 195 -24.64 -30.03 12.15
N LEU A 196 -24.58 -31.34 12.38
CA LEU A 196 -23.39 -32.04 12.88
C LEU A 196 -22.28 -32.05 11.83
N GLY A 197 -22.59 -32.38 10.57
CA GLY A 197 -21.69 -32.24 9.42
C GLY A 197 -21.39 -30.79 9.01
N GLN A 198 -21.94 -29.82 9.73
CA GLN A 198 -21.65 -28.38 9.61
C GLN A 198 -20.88 -27.81 10.80
N SER A 199 -20.47 -28.65 11.76
CA SER A 199 -19.79 -28.24 12.99
C SER A 199 -18.31 -28.66 12.98
N ASP A 200 -17.45 -27.82 13.55
CA ASP A 200 -16.00 -28.03 13.66
C ASP A 200 -15.60 -28.86 14.89
N VAL A 201 -16.41 -28.82 15.96
CA VAL A 201 -16.15 -29.48 17.26
C VAL A 201 -17.45 -30.03 17.83
N PHE A 202 -17.39 -31.21 18.44
CA PHE A 202 -18.49 -31.83 19.18
C PHE A 202 -18.33 -31.62 20.69
N VAL A 203 -19.39 -31.15 21.35
CA VAL A 203 -19.49 -31.01 22.81
C VAL A 203 -20.66 -31.86 23.33
N GLY A 204 -20.35 -32.89 24.11
CA GLY A 204 -21.34 -33.70 24.82
C GLY A 204 -21.45 -33.25 26.28
N VAL A 205 -22.67 -33.05 26.79
CA VAL A 205 -22.91 -32.78 28.23
C VAL A 205 -23.94 -33.78 28.76
N TYR A 206 -23.57 -34.63 29.71
CA TYR A 206 -24.42 -35.74 30.17
C TYR A 206 -24.57 -35.76 31.70
N TRP A 207 -25.75 -36.14 32.23
CA TRP A 207 -25.98 -36.23 33.68
C TRP A 207 -26.57 -37.57 34.14
N GLN A 208 -27.88 -37.80 34.06
CA GLN A 208 -28.55 -39.00 34.62
C GLN A 208 -29.25 -39.84 33.56
N HIS A 209 -29.96 -39.21 32.62
CA HIS A 209 -30.80 -39.90 31.64
C HIS A 209 -30.06 -40.16 30.32
N TYR A 210 -30.16 -41.37 29.78
CA TYR A 210 -29.65 -41.75 28.46
C TYR A 210 -30.33 -40.99 27.32
N GLY A 211 -31.50 -40.40 27.58
CA GLY A 211 -32.30 -39.65 26.63
C GLY A 211 -33.35 -40.51 25.93
N TRP A 212 -34.35 -39.84 25.36
CA TRP A 212 -35.48 -40.52 24.72
C TRP A 212 -35.06 -41.25 23.44
N ILE A 213 -35.52 -42.50 23.32
CA ILE A 213 -35.42 -43.33 22.12
C ILE A 213 -36.73 -43.18 21.34
N ALA A 214 -36.66 -42.83 20.06
CA ALA A 214 -37.85 -42.63 19.24
C ALA A 214 -38.47 -43.98 18.80
N PRO A 215 -39.79 -44.04 18.50
CA PRO A 215 -40.42 -45.26 18.00
C PRO A 215 -39.78 -45.72 16.68
N GLY A 216 -39.20 -46.93 16.69
CA GLY A 216 -38.45 -47.49 15.56
C GLY A 216 -36.93 -47.39 15.69
N GLU A 217 -36.40 -46.72 16.72
CA GLU A 217 -34.96 -46.61 16.99
C GLU A 217 -34.50 -47.56 18.11
N GLU A 218 -33.21 -47.94 18.09
CA GLU A 218 -32.59 -48.79 19.12
C GLU A 218 -31.79 -47.98 20.18
N VAL A 219 -31.34 -46.79 19.80
CA VAL A 219 -30.45 -45.89 20.58
C VAL A 219 -31.10 -44.52 20.78
N SER A 220 -30.65 -43.76 21.78
CA SER A 220 -31.12 -42.40 22.01
C SER A 220 -30.46 -41.40 21.05
N GLY A 221 -31.04 -40.20 20.95
CA GLY A 221 -30.44 -39.11 20.19
C GLY A 221 -29.01 -38.76 20.62
N LEU A 222 -28.64 -38.91 21.90
CA LEU A 222 -27.29 -38.61 22.37
C LEU A 222 -26.24 -39.59 21.83
N GLU A 223 -26.60 -40.88 21.77
CA GLU A 223 -25.71 -41.90 21.21
C GLU A 223 -25.68 -41.84 19.67
N ASP A 224 -26.79 -41.52 19.01
CA ASP A 224 -26.80 -41.34 17.55
C ASP A 224 -26.03 -40.07 17.14
N GLU A 225 -26.16 -38.96 17.88
CA GLU A 225 -25.38 -37.74 17.71
C GLU A 225 -23.87 -38.00 17.93
N TYR A 226 -23.47 -38.77 18.95
CA TYR A 226 -22.06 -39.15 19.16
C TYR A 226 -21.52 -40.05 18.03
N ARG A 227 -22.27 -41.09 17.65
CA ARG A 227 -21.86 -42.06 16.60
C ARG A 227 -21.77 -41.44 15.20
N LEU A 228 -22.44 -40.31 14.96
CA LEU A 228 -22.45 -39.62 13.67
C LEU A 228 -21.51 -38.41 13.61
N ALA A 229 -20.83 -38.07 14.71
CA ALA A 229 -19.71 -37.13 14.69
C ALA A 229 -18.55 -37.77 13.90
N ALA A 230 -17.91 -37.01 13.01
CA ALA A 230 -16.84 -37.56 12.17
C ALA A 230 -15.66 -38.07 13.03
N PRO A 231 -14.94 -39.13 12.62
CA PRO A 231 -13.81 -39.66 13.38
C PRO A 231 -12.75 -38.59 13.70
N GLU A 232 -12.45 -37.74 12.71
CA GLU A 232 -11.49 -36.63 12.76
C GLU A 232 -11.98 -35.42 13.59
N MET A 233 -13.26 -35.38 14.01
CA MET A 233 -13.84 -34.23 14.69
C MET A 233 -13.49 -34.27 16.19
N PRO A 234 -12.87 -33.21 16.76
CA PRO A 234 -12.59 -33.16 18.20
C PRO A 234 -13.87 -33.28 19.02
N LYS A 235 -13.87 -34.19 20.00
CA LYS A 235 -15.00 -34.44 20.93
C LYS A 235 -14.60 -34.05 22.34
N LEU A 236 -15.37 -33.16 22.97
CA LEU A 236 -15.23 -32.75 24.36
C LEU A 236 -16.47 -33.23 25.15
N ILE A 237 -16.29 -34.15 26.08
CA ILE A 237 -17.39 -34.83 26.79
C ILE A 237 -17.35 -34.51 28.29
N TYR A 238 -18.37 -33.79 28.74
CA TYR A 238 -18.52 -33.31 30.11
C TYR A 238 -19.63 -34.09 30.83
N VAL A 239 -19.33 -34.62 32.02
CA VAL A 239 -20.28 -35.46 32.77
C VAL A 239 -20.50 -34.95 34.19
N LYS A 240 -21.73 -34.49 34.47
CA LYS A 240 -22.12 -33.90 35.75
C LYS A 240 -22.13 -34.93 36.89
N GLN A 241 -21.65 -34.53 38.07
CA GLN A 241 -21.56 -35.35 39.28
C GLN A 241 -22.02 -34.56 40.53
N PRO A 242 -22.49 -35.24 41.60
CA PRO A 242 -22.84 -36.66 41.65
C PRO A 242 -24.10 -36.97 40.81
N ALA A 243 -24.31 -38.25 40.49
CA ALA A 243 -25.42 -38.71 39.68
C ALA A 243 -25.66 -40.22 39.85
N GLU A 244 -26.90 -40.61 40.11
CA GLU A 244 -27.39 -41.96 39.80
C GLU A 244 -27.83 -41.94 38.32
N ARG A 245 -27.32 -42.87 37.51
CA ARG A 245 -27.49 -42.83 36.04
C ARG A 245 -28.19 -44.09 35.52
N GLU A 246 -28.95 -43.92 34.45
CA GLU A 246 -29.50 -45.05 33.70
C GLU A 246 -28.38 -45.96 33.16
N GLU A 247 -28.56 -47.28 33.27
CA GLU A 247 -27.56 -48.29 32.89
C GLU A 247 -27.07 -48.14 31.43
N ARG A 248 -27.95 -47.73 30.51
CA ARG A 248 -27.58 -47.43 29.12
C ARG A 248 -26.66 -46.21 28.99
N LEU A 249 -26.84 -45.18 29.81
CA LEU A 249 -25.93 -44.01 29.84
C LEU A 249 -24.58 -44.39 30.47
N VAL A 250 -24.56 -45.24 31.49
CA VAL A 250 -23.31 -45.80 32.04
C VAL A 250 -22.56 -46.58 30.95
N GLY A 251 -23.26 -47.39 30.16
CA GLY A 251 -22.67 -48.11 29.03
C GLY A 251 -22.13 -47.20 27.92
N LEU A 252 -22.83 -46.11 27.58
CA LEU A 252 -22.35 -45.10 26.63
C LEU A 252 -21.09 -44.39 27.15
N ILE A 253 -21.14 -43.89 28.39
CA ILE A 253 -20.01 -43.20 29.03
C ILE A 253 -18.79 -44.12 29.17
N GLY A 254 -18.99 -45.43 29.37
CA GLY A 254 -17.92 -46.43 29.29
C GLY A 254 -17.23 -46.40 27.93
N ARG A 255 -17.98 -46.62 26.84
CA ARG A 255 -17.44 -46.61 25.46
C ARG A 255 -16.73 -45.31 25.09
N ILE A 256 -17.19 -44.17 25.60
CA ILE A 256 -16.56 -42.86 25.36
C ILE A 256 -15.22 -42.72 26.10
N ARG A 257 -15.03 -43.38 27.25
CA ARG A 257 -13.73 -43.41 27.95
C ARG A 257 -12.73 -44.39 27.33
N ASP A 258 -13.23 -45.37 26.58
CA ASP A 258 -12.45 -46.33 25.81
C ASP A 258 -12.19 -45.82 24.36
N ASP A 259 -12.53 -44.56 24.05
CA ASP A 259 -12.34 -43.90 22.75
C ASP A 259 -11.22 -42.86 22.84
N ASP A 260 -10.02 -43.22 22.32
CA ASP A 260 -8.82 -42.37 22.32
C ASP A 260 -9.00 -41.03 21.57
N THR A 261 -10.13 -40.80 20.88
CA THR A 261 -10.41 -39.55 20.14
C THR A 261 -11.27 -38.53 20.92
N ALA A 262 -11.65 -38.83 22.17
CA ALA A 262 -12.53 -37.97 22.97
C ALA A 262 -11.90 -37.50 24.30
N SER A 263 -11.89 -36.19 24.53
CA SER A 263 -11.59 -35.61 25.85
C SER A 263 -12.77 -35.89 26.79
N TYR A 264 -12.50 -36.42 27.98
CA TYR A 264 -13.52 -36.73 28.98
C TYR A 264 -13.24 -36.01 30.30
N LYS A 265 -14.21 -35.22 30.81
CA LYS A 265 -14.08 -34.49 32.09
C LYS A 265 -15.34 -34.57 32.97
N PRO A 266 -15.20 -34.78 34.29
CA PRO A 266 -16.30 -34.58 35.23
C PRO A 266 -16.49 -33.09 35.55
N PHE A 267 -17.69 -32.72 35.99
CA PHE A 267 -17.98 -31.40 36.57
C PHE A 267 -19.13 -31.50 37.60
N THR A 268 -19.40 -30.44 38.36
CA THR A 268 -20.46 -30.40 39.39
C THR A 268 -21.45 -29.24 39.21
N THR A 269 -21.00 -28.05 38.80
CA THR A 269 -21.86 -26.86 38.59
C THR A 269 -21.89 -26.38 37.14
N ALA A 270 -22.88 -25.55 36.80
CA ALA A 270 -22.97 -24.94 35.47
C ALA A 270 -21.83 -23.94 35.19
N ASP A 271 -21.35 -23.22 36.21
CA ASP A 271 -20.22 -22.29 36.08
C ASP A 271 -18.91 -23.05 35.82
N GLU A 272 -18.67 -24.14 36.56
CA GLU A 272 -17.54 -25.05 36.35
C GLU A 272 -17.54 -25.64 34.93
N LEU A 273 -18.72 -25.96 34.38
CA LEU A 273 -18.86 -26.40 32.99
C LEU A 273 -18.49 -25.30 31.99
N ALA A 274 -18.87 -24.03 32.24
CA ALA A 274 -18.54 -22.92 31.35
C ALA A 274 -17.02 -22.70 31.27
N ASP A 275 -16.34 -22.68 32.42
CA ASP A 275 -14.89 -22.46 32.48
C ASP A 275 -14.11 -23.64 31.87
N LEU A 276 -14.59 -24.88 32.05
CA LEU A 276 -14.03 -26.06 31.38
C LEU A 276 -14.20 -26.03 29.85
N ILE A 277 -15.38 -25.64 29.36
CA ILE A 277 -15.65 -25.51 27.92
C ILE A 277 -14.81 -24.39 27.30
N GLU A 278 -14.67 -23.25 27.98
CA GLU A 278 -13.86 -22.13 27.48
C GLU A 278 -12.37 -22.50 27.41
N ALA A 279 -11.83 -23.15 28.46
CA ALA A 279 -10.45 -23.59 28.49
C ALA A 279 -10.13 -24.60 27.38
N ASP A 280 -10.94 -25.65 27.22
CA ASP A 280 -10.65 -26.71 26.24
C ASP A 280 -10.85 -26.25 24.80
N LEU A 281 -11.82 -25.37 24.53
CA LEU A 281 -11.96 -24.74 23.22
C LEU A 281 -10.79 -23.78 22.94
N ALA A 282 -10.31 -23.01 23.92
CA ALA A 282 -9.13 -22.17 23.75
C ALA A 282 -7.86 -23.00 23.46
N THR A 283 -7.67 -24.14 24.13
CA THR A 283 -6.58 -25.08 23.84
C THR A 283 -6.70 -25.69 22.44
N LEU A 284 -7.87 -26.21 22.04
CA LEU A 284 -8.07 -26.76 20.69
C LEU A 284 -7.85 -25.71 19.59
N LEU A 285 -8.19 -24.44 19.84
CA LEU A 285 -7.88 -23.35 18.91
C LEU A 285 -6.37 -23.15 18.78
N ALA A 286 -5.64 -23.06 19.90
CA ALA A 286 -4.18 -22.91 19.90
C ALA A 286 -3.47 -24.09 19.21
N GLU A 287 -3.85 -25.32 19.55
CA GLU A 287 -3.29 -26.54 18.94
C GLU A 287 -3.62 -26.64 17.45
N ARG A 288 -4.81 -26.22 17.00
CA ARG A 288 -5.17 -26.14 15.57
C ARG A 288 -4.35 -25.08 14.83
N PHE A 289 -3.98 -23.97 15.48
CA PHE A 289 -3.04 -23.01 14.90
C PHE A 289 -1.61 -23.56 14.83
N ASP A 290 -1.13 -24.28 15.85
CA ASP A 290 0.22 -24.86 15.83
C ASP A 290 0.36 -26.08 14.91
N ALA A 291 -0.67 -26.93 14.79
CA ALA A 291 -0.71 -28.02 13.82
C ALA A 291 -0.64 -27.50 12.36
N SER A 292 -1.17 -26.29 12.11
CA SER A 292 -1.07 -25.62 10.80
C SER A 292 0.33 -25.08 10.45
N ARG A 293 1.30 -25.18 11.38
CA ARG A 293 2.69 -24.70 11.21
C ARG A 293 3.70 -25.80 10.84
N ALA A 294 3.29 -27.07 10.73
CA ALA A 294 4.20 -28.18 10.41
C ALA A 294 4.47 -28.29 8.89
N PRO A 295 5.74 -28.13 8.41
CA PRO A 295 6.04 -28.13 6.98
C PRO A 295 6.34 -29.52 6.41
N THR A 296 5.61 -29.94 5.38
CA THR A 296 5.99 -31.08 4.52
C THR A 296 6.97 -30.61 3.44
N VAL A 297 8.26 -30.92 3.62
CA VAL A 297 9.34 -30.47 2.72
C VAL A 297 9.39 -31.32 1.44
N SER A 298 9.40 -30.66 0.28
CA SER A 298 9.89 -31.22 -0.99
C SER A 298 10.47 -30.08 -1.82
N GLY A 299 11.79 -30.04 -2.00
CA GLY A 299 12.47 -29.01 -2.77
C GLY A 299 12.55 -29.34 -4.26
N ALA A 300 12.40 -28.31 -5.10
CA ALA A 300 12.76 -28.32 -6.52
C ALA A 300 13.07 -26.87 -6.94
N ASP A 301 14.36 -26.52 -6.85
CA ASP A 301 15.15 -25.45 -7.47
C ASP A 301 14.52 -24.09 -7.87
N ALA A 302 15.31 -23.03 -7.69
CA ALA A 302 14.94 -21.66 -8.02
C ALA A 302 15.70 -21.13 -9.24
N GLU A 303 15.00 -20.42 -10.12
CA GLU A 303 15.57 -19.39 -11.01
C GLU A 303 14.51 -18.31 -11.33
N ASP A 304 14.98 -17.11 -11.67
CA ASP A 304 14.26 -15.93 -12.18
C ASP A 304 12.89 -15.50 -11.61
N ALA A 305 12.92 -14.46 -10.78
CA ALA A 305 11.77 -13.57 -10.51
C ALA A 305 11.81 -12.34 -11.43
N PRO A 306 10.66 -11.72 -11.79
CA PRO A 306 10.64 -10.49 -12.59
C PRO A 306 11.33 -9.37 -11.81
N PRO A 307 11.96 -8.40 -12.49
CA PRO A 307 13.17 -7.74 -12.02
C PRO A 307 13.08 -7.28 -10.58
N ALA A 308 13.91 -7.89 -9.73
CA ALA A 308 14.11 -7.40 -8.38
C ALA A 308 14.54 -5.94 -8.48
N GLU A 309 13.70 -5.04 -7.96
CA GLU A 309 13.93 -3.59 -7.96
C GLU A 309 15.34 -3.33 -7.42
N ALA A 310 16.24 -2.94 -8.31
CA ALA A 310 17.65 -3.28 -8.13
C ALA A 310 18.23 -2.61 -6.88
N LEU A 311 18.94 -3.39 -6.04
CA LEU A 311 19.66 -2.88 -4.88
C LEU A 311 20.48 -1.65 -5.31
N PRO A 312 20.17 -0.43 -4.80
CA PRO A 312 20.62 0.83 -5.37
C PRO A 312 22.09 0.82 -5.80
N MET A 313 22.32 0.96 -7.11
CA MET A 313 23.66 0.80 -7.69
C MET A 313 24.59 1.88 -7.15
N ALA A 314 25.51 1.47 -6.29
CA ALA A 314 26.57 2.34 -5.80
C ALA A 314 27.53 2.67 -6.96
N SER A 315 27.49 3.92 -7.44
CA SER A 315 28.33 4.42 -8.54
C SER A 315 29.84 4.36 -8.27
N THR A 316 30.24 4.06 -7.03
CA THR A 316 31.63 3.75 -6.64
C THR A 316 31.63 2.61 -5.63
N GLY A 317 32.59 1.69 -5.76
CA GLY A 317 32.72 0.52 -4.88
C GLY A 317 33.11 0.89 -3.44
N VAL A 318 32.81 0.00 -2.49
CA VAL A 318 33.09 0.21 -1.06
C VAL A 318 34.59 0.06 -0.78
N VAL A 319 35.25 1.16 -0.41
CA VAL A 319 36.70 1.19 -0.19
C VAL A 319 37.06 0.62 1.18
N GLY A 320 37.79 -0.51 1.20
CA GLY A 320 38.50 -1.00 2.39
C GLY A 320 37.64 -1.59 3.51
N ARG A 321 36.45 -2.12 3.17
CA ARG A 321 35.50 -2.73 4.12
C ARG A 321 35.44 -4.26 4.02
N ASP A 322 36.34 -4.90 3.28
CA ASP A 322 36.23 -6.31 2.89
C ASP A 322 36.16 -7.29 4.07
N ALA A 323 36.87 -7.01 5.17
CA ALA A 323 36.78 -7.79 6.41
C ALA A 323 35.42 -7.65 7.13
N GLU A 324 34.83 -6.46 7.10
CA GLU A 324 33.50 -6.19 7.68
C GLU A 324 32.41 -6.87 6.84
N ILE A 325 32.52 -6.79 5.51
CA ILE A 325 31.63 -7.48 4.58
C ILE A 325 31.72 -9.01 4.78
N ALA A 326 32.92 -9.57 4.90
CA ALA A 326 33.11 -11.00 5.17
C ALA A 326 32.52 -11.41 6.53
N THR A 327 32.69 -10.58 7.57
CA THR A 327 32.13 -10.83 8.91
C THR A 327 30.59 -10.78 8.88
N LEU A 328 30.01 -9.78 8.23
CA LEU A 328 28.56 -9.63 8.11
C LEU A 328 27.93 -10.73 7.24
N LEU A 329 28.62 -11.19 6.20
CA LEU A 329 28.18 -12.37 5.45
C LEU A 329 28.17 -13.62 6.34
N GLN A 330 29.20 -13.87 7.14
CA GLN A 330 29.21 -14.98 8.12
C GLN A 330 28.11 -14.88 9.17
N TRP A 331 27.61 -13.67 9.48
CA TRP A 331 26.46 -13.48 10.38
C TRP A 331 25.12 -13.72 9.67
N LEU A 332 25.09 -13.70 8.34
CA LEU A 332 23.91 -13.97 7.50
C LEU A 332 23.95 -15.37 6.85
N ASP A 333 24.80 -16.27 7.34
CA ASP A 333 24.84 -17.67 6.94
C ASP A 333 23.93 -18.52 7.85
N ASP A 334 23.23 -19.50 7.28
CA ASP A 334 22.22 -20.33 7.96
C ASP A 334 22.81 -21.59 8.67
N ASP A 335 24.13 -21.75 8.69
CA ASP A 335 24.84 -22.96 9.17
C ASP A 335 24.89 -23.10 10.71
N GLY A 336 23.74 -23.20 11.38
CA GLY A 336 23.64 -23.69 12.77
C GLY A 336 22.46 -23.19 13.60
N ASP A 337 22.37 -23.67 14.85
CA ASP A 337 21.35 -23.29 15.85
C ASP A 337 21.39 -21.78 16.27
N ASP A 338 22.48 -21.05 15.97
CA ASP A 338 22.72 -19.64 16.37
C ASP A 338 22.39 -18.64 15.25
N ARG A 339 21.30 -18.87 14.51
CA ARG A 339 20.90 -18.07 13.32
C ARG A 339 20.57 -16.62 13.67
N ARG A 340 21.34 -15.66 13.13
CA ARG A 340 21.29 -14.24 13.54
C ARG A 340 20.26 -13.44 12.76
N ARG A 341 19.01 -13.60 13.17
CA ARG A 341 17.84 -13.06 12.46
C ARG A 341 17.66 -11.54 12.55
N LEU A 342 18.35 -10.86 13.46
CA LEU A 342 18.40 -9.39 13.53
C LEU A 342 19.86 -8.92 13.62
N VAL A 343 20.34 -8.24 12.58
CA VAL A 343 21.66 -7.60 12.56
C VAL A 343 21.45 -6.08 12.47
N THR A 344 22.09 -5.30 13.34
CA THR A 344 21.99 -3.83 13.31
C THR A 344 23.38 -3.22 13.14
N LEU A 345 23.59 -2.56 12.00
CA LEU A 345 24.75 -1.73 11.72
C LEU A 345 24.60 -0.40 12.48
N VAL A 346 25.39 -0.21 13.52
CA VAL A 346 25.35 0.98 14.38
C VAL A 346 26.55 1.87 14.08
N GLY A 347 26.29 3.16 13.85
CA GLY A 347 27.37 4.13 13.63
C GLY A 347 26.87 5.53 13.31
N ALA A 348 27.78 6.50 13.32
CA ALA A 348 27.47 7.90 13.02
C ALA A 348 26.82 8.08 11.62
N GLY A 349 26.18 9.22 11.40
CA GLY A 349 25.78 9.62 10.04
C GLY A 349 27.00 9.62 9.09
N GLY A 350 26.82 9.34 7.80
CA GLY A 350 27.94 9.42 6.83
C GLY A 350 29.10 8.43 7.02
N ILE A 351 29.07 7.53 8.01
CA ILE A 351 30.14 6.53 8.26
C ILE A 351 30.18 5.41 7.21
N GLY A 352 29.11 5.27 6.41
CA GLY A 352 29.01 4.33 5.30
C GLY A 352 27.99 3.20 5.46
N LYS A 353 27.18 3.17 6.55
CA LYS A 353 26.25 2.07 6.88
C LYS A 353 25.41 1.59 5.69
N THR A 354 24.72 2.49 4.99
CA THR A 354 23.90 2.18 3.81
C THR A 354 24.70 1.49 2.71
N ARG A 355 25.91 1.97 2.41
CA ARG A 355 26.79 1.36 1.39
C ARG A 355 27.26 -0.03 1.82
N LEU A 356 27.59 -0.22 3.09
CA LEU A 356 27.99 -1.52 3.65
C LEU A 356 26.80 -2.50 3.63
N ALA A 357 25.61 -2.07 4.04
CA ALA A 357 24.40 -2.87 4.00
C ALA A 357 24.03 -3.30 2.57
N LEU A 358 24.07 -2.38 1.60
CA LEU A 358 23.80 -2.69 0.18
C LEU A 358 24.86 -3.64 -0.42
N GLU A 359 26.14 -3.50 -0.04
CA GLU A 359 27.21 -4.39 -0.49
C GLU A 359 27.05 -5.81 0.06
N VAL A 360 26.77 -5.93 1.36
CA VAL A 360 26.48 -7.22 2.03
C VAL A 360 25.22 -7.86 1.44
N ALA A 361 24.13 -7.09 1.32
CA ALA A 361 22.85 -7.58 0.79
C ALA A 361 22.96 -8.04 -0.67
N ARG A 362 23.83 -7.42 -1.48
CA ARG A 362 24.12 -7.88 -2.84
C ARG A 362 24.93 -9.17 -2.86
N ARG A 363 25.97 -9.30 -2.03
CA ARG A 363 26.78 -10.53 -1.92
C ARG A 363 26.04 -11.68 -1.24
N ALA A 364 24.97 -11.39 -0.50
CA ALA A 364 24.09 -12.38 0.11
C ALA A 364 22.89 -12.78 -0.79
N ARG A 365 22.73 -12.19 -1.98
CA ARG A 365 21.52 -12.35 -2.83
C ARG A 365 21.14 -13.80 -3.09
N ASP A 366 22.12 -14.67 -3.30
CA ASP A 366 21.90 -16.07 -3.70
C ASP A 366 21.57 -16.99 -2.51
N ARG A 367 21.59 -16.43 -1.28
CA ARG A 367 21.25 -17.14 -0.03
C ARG A 367 19.78 -16.98 0.38
N PHE A 368 19.11 -15.98 -0.18
CA PHE A 368 17.76 -15.55 0.20
C PHE A 368 16.83 -15.53 -1.02
N ASP A 369 15.60 -16.02 -0.86
CA ASP A 369 14.57 -16.05 -1.90
C ASP A 369 14.21 -14.62 -2.35
N ARG A 370 14.30 -13.65 -1.43
CA ARG A 370 14.24 -12.22 -1.75
C ARG A 370 15.13 -11.39 -0.83
N VAL A 371 15.93 -10.53 -1.44
CA VAL A 371 16.53 -9.39 -0.76
C VAL A 371 15.67 -8.15 -1.06
N THR A 372 15.27 -7.42 -0.03
CA THR A 372 14.38 -6.25 -0.13
C THR A 372 15.01 -5.05 0.58
N PHE A 373 15.23 -3.94 -0.13
CA PHE A 373 15.74 -2.69 0.45
C PHE A 373 14.61 -1.69 0.74
N VAL A 374 14.55 -1.20 1.98
CA VAL A 374 13.56 -0.24 2.47
C VAL A 374 14.31 0.97 3.04
N ALA A 375 14.39 2.03 2.25
CA ALA A 375 14.82 3.33 2.75
C ALA A 375 13.72 3.93 3.64
N LEU A 376 14.04 4.18 4.91
CA LEU A 376 13.13 4.83 5.87
C LEU A 376 13.46 6.33 6.05
N GLU A 377 14.39 6.88 5.25
CA GLU A 377 14.90 8.26 5.39
C GLU A 377 13.86 9.39 5.18
N GLN A 378 12.66 9.02 4.72
CA GLN A 378 11.52 9.90 4.43
C GLN A 378 10.30 9.54 5.30
N VAL A 379 10.44 8.53 6.16
CA VAL A 379 9.38 7.96 7.01
C VAL A 379 9.48 8.61 8.40
N ARG A 380 8.65 9.61 8.66
CA ARG A 380 8.71 10.42 9.90
C ARG A 380 7.76 9.97 11.01
N GLU A 381 6.93 8.97 10.77
CA GLU A 381 5.88 8.52 11.70
C GLU A 381 5.92 6.99 11.83
N ASP A 382 5.82 6.45 13.06
CA ASP A 382 5.92 5.00 13.30
C ASP A 382 4.89 4.19 12.49
N ARG A 383 3.69 4.76 12.30
CA ARG A 383 2.61 4.15 11.49
C ARG A 383 2.94 4.00 10.00
N ASP A 384 3.87 4.80 9.46
CA ASP A 384 4.28 4.75 8.05
C ASP A 384 5.37 3.68 7.78
N VAL A 385 6.00 3.10 8.82
CA VAL A 385 7.10 2.11 8.68
C VAL A 385 6.61 0.78 8.11
N LEU A 386 5.54 0.20 8.66
CA LEU A 386 4.97 -1.05 8.13
C LEU A 386 4.45 -0.89 6.68
N PRO A 387 3.71 0.18 6.32
CA PRO A 387 3.42 0.52 4.91
C PRO A 387 4.65 0.58 4.01
N ALA A 388 5.75 1.19 4.45
CA ALA A 388 6.97 1.30 3.64
C ALA A 388 7.61 -0.08 3.36
N ILE A 389 7.63 -0.97 4.36
CA ILE A 389 8.11 -2.36 4.21
C ILE A 389 7.16 -3.15 3.31
N ALA A 390 5.85 -3.13 3.61
CA ALA A 390 4.82 -3.86 2.87
C ALA A 390 4.83 -3.49 1.38
N ARG A 391 4.88 -2.19 1.06
CA ARG A 391 4.95 -1.67 -0.32
C ARG A 391 6.15 -2.23 -1.08
N ARG A 392 7.34 -2.28 -0.45
CA ARG A 392 8.56 -2.88 -1.06
C ARG A 392 8.44 -4.39 -1.29
N PHE A 393 7.56 -5.08 -0.58
CA PHE A 393 7.21 -6.48 -0.85
C PHE A 393 6.11 -6.66 -1.92
N GLY A 394 5.36 -5.61 -2.26
CA GLY A 394 4.16 -5.66 -3.11
C GLY A 394 2.85 -5.83 -2.33
N VAL A 395 2.91 -5.74 -1.00
CA VAL A 395 1.77 -5.83 -0.08
C VAL A 395 1.20 -4.44 0.16
N ARG A 396 -0.12 -4.28 0.03
CA ARG A 396 -0.83 -3.00 0.21
C ARG A 396 -1.91 -3.17 1.30
N ASP A 397 -2.38 -2.07 1.87
CA ASP A 397 -3.40 -2.07 2.92
C ASP A 397 -4.77 -1.71 2.35
N TYR A 398 -5.74 -2.60 2.55
CA TYR A 398 -7.14 -2.42 2.17
C TYR A 398 -8.09 -2.53 3.38
N GLY A 399 -7.57 -2.49 4.61
CA GLY A 399 -8.35 -2.39 5.86
C GLY A 399 -9.16 -3.62 6.31
N ASP A 400 -9.32 -4.64 5.46
CA ASP A 400 -10.00 -5.91 5.75
C ASP A 400 -9.28 -6.82 6.77
N ARG A 401 -7.96 -6.65 6.94
CA ARG A 401 -7.12 -7.37 7.91
C ARG A 401 -5.83 -6.60 8.24
N PRO A 402 -5.17 -6.85 9.39
CA PRO A 402 -3.90 -6.22 9.73
C PRO A 402 -2.82 -6.45 8.66
N MET A 403 -2.10 -5.38 8.31
CA MET A 403 -1.11 -5.39 7.23
C MET A 403 0.05 -6.37 7.49
N LEU A 404 0.43 -6.58 8.74
CA LEU A 404 1.48 -7.52 9.12
C LEU A 404 1.08 -8.97 8.79
N ASP A 405 -0.18 -9.33 8.98
CA ASP A 405 -0.69 -10.68 8.69
C ASP A 405 -0.73 -10.93 7.17
N ARG A 406 -0.99 -9.88 6.36
CA ARG A 406 -0.88 -9.96 4.89
C ARG A 406 0.55 -10.28 4.49
N LEU A 407 1.51 -9.55 5.07
CA LEU A 407 2.94 -9.76 4.83
C LEU A 407 3.41 -11.15 5.29
N ALA A 408 2.90 -11.63 6.43
CA ALA A 408 3.12 -12.99 6.91
C ALA A 408 2.65 -14.05 5.91
N VAL A 409 1.42 -13.96 5.41
CA VAL A 409 0.88 -14.91 4.42
C VAL A 409 1.61 -14.79 3.08
N ALA A 410 1.98 -13.58 2.63
CA ALA A 410 2.69 -13.37 1.37
C ALA A 410 4.12 -13.93 1.35
N ARG A 411 4.77 -14.03 2.52
CA ARG A 411 6.18 -14.45 2.71
C ARG A 411 6.35 -15.72 3.56
N ALA A 412 5.26 -16.43 3.87
CA ALA A 412 5.32 -17.66 4.66
C ALA A 412 6.25 -18.70 4.01
N GLY A 413 7.14 -19.31 4.82
CA GLY A 413 8.10 -20.32 4.36
C GLY A 413 9.18 -19.81 3.41
N ARG A 414 9.42 -18.48 3.33
CA ARG A 414 10.40 -17.87 2.44
C ARG A 414 11.52 -17.17 3.22
N ARG A 415 12.77 -17.44 2.85
CA ARG A 415 13.96 -16.83 3.44
C ARG A 415 14.18 -15.44 2.84
N ASP A 416 13.72 -14.42 3.54
CA ASP A 416 13.87 -13.02 3.14
C ASP A 416 15.01 -12.31 3.89
N LEU A 417 15.79 -11.50 3.18
CA LEU A 417 16.68 -10.49 3.77
C LEU A 417 16.07 -9.10 3.62
N ILE A 418 15.65 -8.51 4.75
CA ILE A 418 15.00 -7.20 4.80
C ILE A 418 16.03 -6.16 5.25
N VAL A 419 16.44 -5.28 4.36
CA VAL A 419 17.37 -4.18 4.68
C VAL A 419 16.56 -2.93 5.03
N LEU A 420 16.61 -2.50 6.29
CA LEU A 420 15.93 -1.29 6.79
C LEU A 420 16.96 -0.17 6.99
N ASP A 421 17.01 0.80 6.09
CA ASP A 421 18.03 1.86 6.11
C ASP A 421 17.53 3.15 6.77
N ASN A 422 18.39 3.78 7.58
CA ASN A 422 18.13 5.02 8.31
C ASN A 422 17.00 4.92 9.37
N PHE A 423 16.96 3.78 10.08
CA PHE A 423 16.02 3.52 11.19
C PHE A 423 16.17 4.49 12.37
N GLU A 424 17.27 5.25 12.41
CA GLU A 424 17.49 6.38 13.34
C GLU A 424 16.39 7.45 13.36
N GLN A 425 15.55 7.54 12.33
CA GLN A 425 14.38 8.43 12.30
C GLN A 425 13.15 7.86 13.05
N VAL A 426 13.07 6.54 13.20
CA VAL A 426 11.90 5.79 13.68
C VAL A 426 12.28 4.76 14.75
N VAL A 427 13.21 5.10 15.64
CA VAL A 427 13.70 4.19 16.70
C VAL A 427 12.56 3.72 17.63
N SER A 428 11.51 4.52 17.79
CA SER A 428 10.25 4.17 18.47
C SER A 428 9.53 2.98 17.83
N SER A 429 9.70 2.74 16.53
CA SER A 429 9.21 1.56 15.81
C SER A 429 10.04 0.30 16.03
N ALA A 430 11.11 0.30 16.84
CA ALA A 430 11.90 -0.91 17.11
C ALA A 430 11.04 -2.14 17.48
N PRO A 431 9.97 -2.05 18.31
CA PRO A 431 9.10 -3.20 18.60
C PRO A 431 8.46 -3.84 17.36
N LEU A 432 8.16 -3.06 16.31
CA LEU A 432 7.62 -3.57 15.04
C LEU A 432 8.57 -4.57 14.38
N VAL A 433 9.89 -4.39 14.51
CA VAL A 433 10.89 -5.31 13.95
C VAL A 433 10.86 -6.65 14.67
N ALA A 434 10.62 -6.68 15.98
CA ALA A 434 10.43 -7.93 16.73
C ALA A 434 9.12 -8.64 16.35
N THR A 435 8.02 -7.89 16.18
CA THR A 435 6.74 -8.46 15.70
C THR A 435 6.87 -8.97 14.26
N LEU A 436 7.63 -8.27 13.40
CA LEU A 436 7.93 -8.68 12.04
C LEU A 436 8.73 -10.00 11.99
N LEU A 437 9.74 -10.15 12.84
CA LEU A 437 10.52 -11.39 12.96
C LEU A 437 9.73 -12.54 13.60
N THR A 438 8.67 -12.25 14.36
CA THR A 438 7.72 -13.24 14.87
C THR A 438 6.73 -13.67 13.79
N ALA A 439 6.25 -12.74 12.97
CA ALA A 439 5.33 -12.99 11.86
C ALA A 439 6.01 -13.64 10.63
N LEU A 440 7.31 -13.38 10.44
CA LEU A 440 8.15 -13.92 9.36
C LEU A 440 9.26 -14.79 9.96
N PRO A 441 9.00 -16.03 10.40
CA PRO A 441 9.99 -16.87 11.08
C PRO A 441 11.25 -17.16 10.25
N ASP A 442 11.12 -17.17 8.92
CA ASP A 442 12.22 -17.44 8.00
C ASP A 442 13.00 -16.18 7.57
N ALA A 443 12.51 -14.99 7.90
CA ALA A 443 13.17 -13.74 7.54
C ALA A 443 14.34 -13.38 8.49
N THR A 444 15.32 -12.69 7.91
CA THR A 444 16.44 -12.02 8.57
C THR A 444 16.38 -10.51 8.26
N VAL A 445 16.55 -9.67 9.26
CA VAL A 445 16.50 -8.20 9.12
C VAL A 445 17.88 -7.59 9.36
N LEU A 446 18.34 -6.79 8.40
CA LEU A 446 19.57 -5.99 8.45
C LEU A 446 19.22 -4.50 8.57
N VAL A 447 19.40 -3.92 9.76
CA VAL A 447 19.02 -2.52 10.05
C VAL A 447 20.25 -1.62 10.01
N THR A 448 20.13 -0.39 9.51
CA THR A 448 21.13 0.67 9.73
C THR A 448 20.59 1.76 10.65
N SER A 449 21.38 2.15 11.65
CA SER A 449 20.97 3.12 12.69
C SER A 449 22.14 3.90 13.29
N ARG A 450 21.87 5.00 13.99
CA ARG A 450 22.82 5.70 14.88
C ARG A 450 22.90 5.06 16.27
N THR A 451 21.91 4.25 16.63
CA THR A 451 21.72 3.68 17.96
C THR A 451 21.26 2.22 17.85
N ARG A 452 21.61 1.43 18.86
CA ARG A 452 21.10 0.07 19.06
C ARG A 452 19.58 0.12 19.30
N LEU A 453 18.84 -0.81 18.72
CA LEU A 453 17.38 -0.91 18.84
C LEU A 453 16.94 -1.36 20.24
N ARG A 454 17.85 -2.01 20.97
CA ARG A 454 17.66 -2.63 22.29
C ARG A 454 16.65 -3.79 22.28
N LEU A 455 16.64 -4.55 21.19
CA LEU A 455 15.75 -5.71 21.02
C LEU A 455 16.42 -7.00 21.48
N HIS A 456 15.63 -7.98 21.90
CA HIS A 456 16.13 -9.33 22.15
C HIS A 456 16.53 -9.99 20.82
N GLY A 457 17.68 -10.67 20.78
CA GLY A 457 18.25 -11.20 19.53
C GLY A 457 18.91 -10.17 18.61
N GLU A 458 19.11 -8.92 19.04
CA GLU A 458 19.84 -7.90 18.25
C GLU A 458 21.36 -8.17 18.24
N HIS A 459 21.89 -8.60 17.10
CA HIS A 459 23.33 -8.69 16.87
C HIS A 459 23.85 -7.35 16.32
N VAL A 460 24.51 -6.59 17.19
CA VAL A 460 25.04 -5.26 16.83
C VAL A 460 26.40 -5.39 16.16
N PHE A 461 26.53 -4.76 14.99
CA PHE A 461 27.81 -4.52 14.34
C PHE A 461 28.12 -3.02 14.41
N ASP A 462 29.06 -2.61 15.26
CA ASP A 462 29.48 -1.21 15.35
C ASP A 462 30.41 -0.88 14.17
N VAL A 463 29.97 0.02 13.28
CA VAL A 463 30.68 0.41 12.04
C VAL A 463 31.65 1.54 12.34
N ASP A 464 32.93 1.20 12.45
CA ASP A 464 34.01 2.16 12.71
C ASP A 464 34.35 3.05 11.49
N PRO A 465 35.16 4.12 11.66
CA PRO A 465 35.68 4.92 10.55
C PRO A 465 36.66 4.14 9.66
N LEU A 466 37.00 4.70 8.50
CA LEU A 466 38.08 4.15 7.68
C LEU A 466 39.43 4.36 8.36
N ALA A 467 40.29 3.34 8.32
CA ALA A 467 41.61 3.42 8.92
C ALA A 467 42.46 4.56 8.29
N VAL A 468 43.10 5.33 9.17
CA VAL A 468 43.99 6.46 8.89
C VAL A 468 45.40 6.18 9.42
N PRO A 469 46.47 6.74 8.81
CA PRO A 469 47.83 6.59 9.33
C PRO A 469 47.97 7.14 10.76
N SER A 470 48.44 6.31 11.69
CA SER A 470 48.56 6.64 13.12
C SER A 470 49.71 7.59 13.44
N ASP A 471 50.71 7.71 12.56
CA ASP A 471 51.71 8.78 12.54
C ASP A 471 52.03 9.17 11.08
N PRO A 472 51.34 10.19 10.52
CA PRO A 472 51.58 10.66 9.15
C PRO A 472 53.02 11.12 8.87
N ALA A 473 53.73 11.66 9.87
CA ALA A 473 55.07 12.22 9.70
C ALA A 473 56.19 11.16 9.86
N GLY A 474 55.88 10.02 10.49
CA GLY A 474 56.76 8.86 10.62
C GLY A 474 56.52 7.74 9.60
N ALA A 475 55.34 7.69 8.97
CA ALA A 475 54.95 6.64 8.02
C ALA A 475 55.55 6.83 6.61
N ALA A 476 55.77 5.72 5.90
CA ALA A 476 56.20 5.78 4.50
C ALA A 476 55.02 6.12 3.57
N SER A 477 55.26 6.89 2.51
CA SER A 477 54.22 7.31 1.56
C SER A 477 53.42 6.15 0.97
N ALA A 478 54.04 4.99 0.76
CA ALA A 478 53.37 3.77 0.29
C ALA A 478 52.38 3.18 1.32
N GLU A 479 52.67 3.29 2.61
CA GLU A 479 51.77 2.90 3.70
C GLU A 479 50.60 3.89 3.79
N ILE A 480 50.90 5.19 3.70
CA ILE A 480 49.91 6.27 3.65
C ILE A 480 48.94 6.06 2.47
N MET A 481 49.44 5.81 1.26
CA MET A 481 48.63 5.57 0.06
C MET A 481 47.82 4.26 0.11
N ALA A 482 48.19 3.31 0.96
CA ALA A 482 47.43 2.08 1.17
C ALA A 482 46.23 2.27 2.12
N ALA A 483 46.28 3.27 3.01
CA ALA A 483 45.25 3.51 4.02
C ALA A 483 43.87 3.77 3.39
N PRO A 484 42.79 3.07 3.81
CA PRO A 484 41.45 3.20 3.22
C PRO A 484 40.91 4.63 3.14
N ALA A 485 41.17 5.46 4.16
CA ALA A 485 40.76 6.86 4.16
C ALA A 485 41.46 7.70 3.07
N VAL A 486 42.78 7.51 2.91
CA VAL A 486 43.60 8.20 1.89
C VAL A 486 43.25 7.72 0.49
N ARG A 487 42.99 6.42 0.31
CA ARG A 487 42.44 5.86 -0.93
C ARG A 487 41.11 6.52 -1.30
N LEU A 488 40.18 6.63 -0.35
CA LEU A 488 38.91 7.32 -0.61
C LEU A 488 39.13 8.80 -0.97
N PHE A 489 40.00 9.52 -0.25
CA PHE A 489 40.34 10.91 -0.57
C PHE A 489 40.85 11.04 -2.01
N ARG A 490 41.86 10.25 -2.39
CA ARG A 490 42.41 10.23 -3.76
C ARG A 490 41.35 9.90 -4.81
N ASP A 491 40.55 8.87 -4.55
CA ASP A 491 39.54 8.36 -5.49
C ASP A 491 38.29 9.28 -5.57
N ARG A 492 38.20 10.33 -4.74
CA ARG A 492 37.25 11.46 -4.86
C ARG A 492 37.90 12.72 -5.42
N ALA A 493 39.11 13.05 -4.97
CA ALA A 493 39.87 14.20 -5.48
C ALA A 493 40.17 14.06 -6.98
N ARG A 494 40.49 12.86 -7.46
CA ARG A 494 40.59 12.52 -8.90
C ARG A 494 39.28 12.65 -9.68
N ALA A 495 38.12 12.51 -9.01
CA ALA A 495 36.82 12.71 -9.65
C ALA A 495 36.47 14.20 -9.76
N ALA A 496 36.92 15.02 -8.80
CA ALA A 496 36.83 16.48 -8.86
C ALA A 496 37.82 17.07 -9.88
N ASP A 497 39.11 16.75 -9.77
CA ASP A 497 40.15 17.11 -10.73
C ASP A 497 40.93 15.86 -11.19
N PRO A 498 40.71 15.38 -12.44
CA PRO A 498 41.42 14.23 -12.99
C PRO A 498 42.96 14.35 -13.08
N ARG A 499 43.52 15.53 -12.80
CA ARG A 499 44.97 15.79 -12.77
C ARG A 499 45.56 15.65 -11.36
N PHE A 500 44.73 15.61 -10.31
CA PHE A 500 45.20 15.45 -8.94
C PHE A 500 45.66 14.00 -8.68
N ASP A 501 46.72 13.84 -7.91
CA ASP A 501 47.06 12.55 -7.32
C ASP A 501 47.68 12.70 -5.93
N VAL A 502 47.65 11.62 -5.15
CA VAL A 502 48.46 11.51 -3.93
C VAL A 502 49.86 11.10 -4.34
N THR A 503 50.85 11.94 -4.03
CA THR A 503 52.26 11.75 -4.37
C THR A 503 53.11 11.77 -3.09
N ASP A 504 54.37 11.37 -3.18
CA ASP A 504 55.29 11.43 -2.04
C ASP A 504 55.42 12.84 -1.44
N ASP A 505 55.25 13.89 -2.27
CA ASP A 505 55.31 15.30 -1.84
C ASP A 505 54.08 15.77 -1.04
N ASN A 506 52.92 15.10 -1.15
CA ASN A 506 51.66 15.54 -0.52
C ASN A 506 50.99 14.47 0.39
N ALA A 507 51.57 13.28 0.49
CA ALA A 507 51.01 12.16 1.24
C ALA A 507 50.79 12.47 2.74
N GLU A 508 51.74 13.13 3.42
CA GLU A 508 51.57 13.52 4.84
C GLU A 508 50.36 14.46 5.01
N GLU A 509 50.22 15.46 4.14
CA GLU A 509 49.15 16.46 4.21
C GLU A 509 47.78 15.81 4.03
N VAL A 510 47.64 14.92 3.04
CA VAL A 510 46.42 14.15 2.79
C VAL A 510 46.11 13.19 3.95
N ALA A 511 47.13 12.55 4.55
CA ALA A 511 46.95 11.72 5.74
C ALA A 511 46.50 12.54 6.97
N ARG A 512 47.05 13.75 7.15
CA ARG A 512 46.64 14.68 8.21
C ARG A 512 45.23 15.19 8.01
N ILE A 513 44.81 15.51 6.78
CA ILE A 513 43.40 15.80 6.45
C ILE A 513 42.51 14.61 6.82
N CYS A 514 42.83 13.40 6.35
CA CYS A 514 42.03 12.21 6.64
C CYS A 514 41.90 11.93 8.15
N ARG A 515 42.95 12.23 8.92
CA ARG A 515 42.96 12.12 10.39
C ARG A 515 42.15 13.22 11.09
N ALA A 516 42.23 14.46 10.63
CA ALA A 516 41.41 15.57 11.14
C ALA A 516 39.91 15.31 10.92
N LEU A 517 39.56 14.65 9.82
CA LEU A 517 38.21 14.20 9.48
C LEU A 517 37.82 12.85 10.14
N GLU A 518 38.58 12.41 11.16
CA GLU A 518 38.38 11.16 11.92
C GLU A 518 38.23 9.87 11.08
N GLY A 519 38.73 9.85 9.82
CA GLY A 519 38.51 8.73 8.91
C GLY A 519 37.07 8.57 8.40
N VAL A 520 36.19 9.56 8.59
CA VAL A 520 34.77 9.45 8.25
C VAL A 520 34.53 9.62 6.73
N PRO A 521 33.95 8.62 6.02
CA PRO A 521 33.81 8.67 4.55
C PRO A 521 33.12 9.91 3.99
N LEU A 522 32.00 10.35 4.57
CA LEU A 522 31.31 11.55 4.09
C LEU A 522 32.14 12.83 4.27
N ALA A 523 32.86 12.95 5.38
CA ALA A 523 33.71 14.11 5.63
C ALA A 523 34.89 14.15 4.64
N ILE A 524 35.49 12.98 4.36
CA ILE A 524 36.52 12.80 3.33
C ILE A 524 35.98 13.11 1.93
N GLU A 525 34.77 12.66 1.58
CA GLU A 525 34.10 12.97 0.30
C GLU A 525 33.90 14.49 0.11
N LEU A 526 33.41 15.19 1.14
CA LEU A 526 33.16 16.63 1.11
C LEU A 526 34.44 17.48 1.11
N ALA A 527 35.53 17.01 1.74
CA ALA A 527 36.82 17.68 1.69
C ALA A 527 37.52 17.47 0.34
N ALA A 528 37.51 16.24 -0.18
CA ALA A 528 38.19 15.89 -1.43
C ALA A 528 37.63 16.62 -2.67
N SER A 529 36.34 16.99 -2.67
CA SER A 529 35.75 17.80 -3.77
C SER A 529 36.37 19.20 -3.86
N ARG A 530 36.88 19.75 -2.75
CA ARG A 530 37.46 21.10 -2.69
C ARG A 530 38.88 21.21 -3.28
N ILE A 531 39.46 20.11 -3.76
CA ILE A 531 40.81 20.07 -4.35
C ILE A 531 40.95 20.97 -5.61
N ARG A 532 39.84 21.29 -6.29
CA ARG A 532 39.81 22.28 -7.39
C ARG A 532 40.18 23.70 -6.95
N VAL A 533 40.02 24.03 -5.66
CA VAL A 533 40.06 25.40 -5.13
C VAL A 533 41.08 25.56 -3.99
N LEU A 534 41.40 24.48 -3.27
CA LEU A 534 42.35 24.45 -2.15
C LEU A 534 43.39 23.35 -2.36
N THR A 535 44.67 23.66 -2.12
CA THR A 535 45.72 22.63 -1.97
C THR A 535 45.55 21.86 -0.66
N PRO A 536 46.14 20.66 -0.49
CA PRO A 536 46.05 19.91 0.76
C PRO A 536 46.51 20.72 1.98
N ALA A 537 47.67 21.37 1.94
CA ALA A 537 48.11 22.31 2.99
C ALA A 537 47.06 23.39 3.34
N ALA A 538 46.53 24.11 2.33
CA ALA A 538 45.55 25.18 2.55
C ALA A 538 44.15 24.68 2.98
N MET A 539 43.86 23.40 2.77
CA MET A 539 42.68 22.71 3.28
C MET A 539 42.86 22.34 4.75
N LEU A 540 44.02 21.80 5.12
CA LEU A 540 44.37 21.42 6.48
C LEU A 540 44.37 22.64 7.43
N ASP A 541 44.99 23.75 7.02
CA ASP A 541 45.00 25.03 7.77
C ASP A 541 43.58 25.53 8.09
N ARG A 542 42.59 25.23 7.23
CA ARG A 542 41.18 25.62 7.41
C ARG A 542 40.40 24.61 8.26
N LEU A 543 40.64 23.32 8.09
CA LEU A 543 40.03 22.27 8.90
C LEU A 543 40.45 22.41 10.38
N ASP A 544 41.74 22.65 10.65
CA ASP A 544 42.24 22.89 12.01
C ASP A 544 41.55 24.09 12.67
N GLN A 545 41.20 25.14 11.91
CA GLN A 545 40.45 26.29 12.41
C GLN A 545 38.98 25.95 12.72
N VAL A 546 38.27 25.29 11.81
CA VAL A 546 36.83 24.99 12.00
C VAL A 546 36.61 23.93 13.08
N LEU A 547 37.43 22.86 13.10
CA LEU A 547 37.32 21.80 14.09
C LEU A 547 37.74 22.24 15.50
N SER A 548 38.53 23.31 15.62
CA SER A 548 38.86 23.95 16.90
C SER A 548 37.76 24.87 17.45
N LEU A 549 36.75 25.25 16.65
CA LEU A 549 35.63 26.06 17.14
C LEU A 549 34.65 25.19 17.95
N PRO A 550 34.21 25.65 19.14
CA PRO A 550 33.16 24.96 19.88
C PRO A 550 31.86 24.92 19.07
N ALA A 551 31.49 23.74 18.57
CA ALA A 551 30.31 23.53 17.75
C ALA A 551 29.05 24.16 18.38
N SER A 552 28.40 25.06 17.64
CA SER A 552 27.32 25.90 18.14
C SER A 552 26.04 25.08 18.39
N GLY A 553 25.85 24.64 19.65
CA GLY A 553 24.57 24.14 20.16
C GLY A 553 24.60 22.82 20.92
N ALA A 554 25.64 21.98 20.82
CA ALA A 554 25.64 20.66 21.46
C ALA A 554 27.02 20.20 21.95
N ARG A 555 27.20 20.19 23.28
CA ARG A 555 28.34 19.50 23.93
C ARG A 555 28.07 18.00 24.15
N ASP A 556 26.80 17.61 24.15
CA ASP A 556 26.33 16.26 24.48
C ASP A 556 26.28 15.32 23.26
N VAL A 557 26.83 15.77 22.12
CA VAL A 557 26.87 15.03 20.84
C VAL A 557 28.26 14.40 20.63
N PRO A 558 28.36 13.12 20.21
CA PRO A 558 29.63 12.43 19.97
C PRO A 558 30.57 13.16 19.01
N GLU A 559 31.88 13.07 19.27
CA GLU A 559 32.97 13.71 18.52
C GLU A 559 32.80 13.57 17.00
N ARG A 560 32.73 12.33 16.52
CA ARG A 560 32.50 11.97 15.11
C ARG A 560 31.31 12.73 14.48
N GLN A 561 30.19 12.89 15.20
CA GLN A 561 29.02 13.63 14.72
C GLN A 561 29.24 15.15 14.68
N ARG A 562 30.02 15.71 15.63
CA ARG A 562 30.49 17.10 15.56
C ARG A 562 31.40 17.31 14.34
N THR A 563 32.35 16.41 14.09
CA THR A 563 33.28 16.46 12.95
C THR A 563 32.56 16.38 11.59
N ILE A 564 31.58 15.49 11.43
CA ILE A 564 30.73 15.44 10.23
C ILE A 564 30.00 16.76 10.06
N ARG A 565 29.29 17.22 11.08
CA ARG A 565 28.48 18.44 11.03
C ARG A 565 29.34 19.67 10.69
N ALA A 566 30.49 19.82 11.35
CA ALA A 566 31.46 20.87 11.09
C ALA A 566 32.02 20.81 9.64
N THR A 567 32.21 19.61 9.09
CA THR A 567 32.65 19.45 7.69
C THR A 567 31.55 19.84 6.69
N VAL A 568 30.28 19.53 6.97
CA VAL A 568 29.15 19.99 6.14
C VAL A 568 28.95 21.51 6.29
N GLU A 569 29.01 22.05 7.51
CA GLU A 569 28.92 23.49 7.78
C GLU A 569 30.04 24.24 7.04
N TRP A 570 31.30 23.82 7.16
CA TRP A 570 32.42 24.35 6.35
C TRP A 570 32.21 24.23 4.84
N SER A 571 31.65 23.11 4.38
CA SER A 571 31.34 22.88 2.95
C SER A 571 30.26 23.83 2.43
N VAL A 572 29.33 24.26 3.29
CA VAL A 572 28.31 25.28 2.98
C VAL A 572 28.90 26.68 3.09
N ASP A 573 29.68 26.96 4.12
CA ASP A 573 30.27 28.28 4.36
C ASP A 573 31.36 28.66 3.31
N LEU A 574 31.85 27.68 2.54
CA LEU A 574 32.69 27.86 1.34
C LEU A 574 31.90 28.22 0.05
N LEU A 575 30.57 28.17 0.07
CA LEU A 575 29.73 28.49 -1.09
C LEU A 575 29.46 30.00 -1.24
N SER A 576 29.00 30.42 -2.42
CA SER A 576 28.37 31.73 -2.64
C SER A 576 27.16 31.96 -1.73
N ALA A 577 26.85 33.22 -1.44
CA ALA A 577 25.73 33.58 -0.56
C ALA A 577 24.37 33.07 -1.10
N ASP A 578 24.20 33.05 -2.42
CA ASP A 578 23.02 32.49 -3.09
C ASP A 578 22.96 30.97 -2.91
N ALA A 579 24.07 30.24 -3.10
CA ALA A 579 24.09 28.79 -2.87
C ALA A 579 23.88 28.42 -1.39
N GLN A 580 24.34 29.23 -0.43
CA GLN A 580 24.01 29.05 1.00
C GLN A 580 22.52 29.26 1.30
N ALA A 581 21.90 30.27 0.68
CA ALA A 581 20.48 30.55 0.82
C ALA A 581 19.61 29.48 0.13
N LEU A 582 20.04 28.99 -1.04
CA LEU A 582 19.39 27.88 -1.76
C LEU A 582 19.50 26.58 -0.97
N PHE A 583 20.70 26.21 -0.52
CA PHE A 583 20.94 25.05 0.35
C PHE A 583 19.98 25.03 1.54
N THR A 584 19.80 26.18 2.18
CA THR A 584 18.89 26.33 3.32
C THR A 584 17.42 26.17 2.89
N ARG A 585 16.99 26.76 1.76
CA ARG A 585 15.64 26.57 1.20
C ARG A 585 15.32 25.11 0.86
N LEU A 586 16.29 24.38 0.28
CA LEU A 586 16.13 22.98 -0.12
C LEU A 586 15.87 22.03 1.08
N GLY A 587 16.14 22.47 2.32
CA GLY A 587 15.78 21.76 3.55
C GLY A 587 14.27 21.55 3.76
N VAL A 588 13.41 22.09 2.88
CA VAL A 588 11.97 21.81 2.80
C VAL A 588 11.65 20.42 2.23
N PHE A 589 12.48 19.88 1.34
CA PHE A 589 12.17 18.66 0.59
C PHE A 589 12.36 17.39 1.43
N SER A 590 11.31 16.57 1.48
CA SER A 590 11.30 15.32 2.24
C SER A 590 11.88 14.13 1.46
N GLY A 591 11.85 14.17 0.13
CA GLY A 591 12.45 13.18 -0.76
C GLY A 591 13.38 13.80 -1.79
N ASP A 592 13.53 13.16 -2.95
CA ASP A 592 14.33 13.67 -4.05
C ASP A 592 13.46 14.54 -4.96
N PHE A 593 14.04 15.54 -5.63
CA PHE A 593 13.28 16.65 -6.23
C PHE A 593 13.79 17.05 -7.62
N SER A 594 12.86 17.40 -8.51
CA SER A 594 13.13 17.91 -9.86
C SER A 594 13.57 19.38 -9.86
N LEU A 595 14.15 19.85 -10.98
CA LEU A 595 14.54 21.26 -11.15
C LEU A 595 13.33 22.21 -11.06
N ASP A 596 12.18 21.84 -11.65
CA ASP A 596 10.90 22.57 -11.56
C ASP A 596 10.47 22.86 -10.11
N ALA A 597 10.78 21.93 -9.20
CA ALA A 597 10.48 22.05 -7.77
C ALA A 597 11.46 23.01 -7.08
N VAL A 598 12.75 22.93 -7.41
CA VAL A 598 13.76 23.90 -6.96
C VAL A 598 13.41 25.32 -7.40
N GLU A 599 13.05 25.52 -8.68
CA GLU A 599 12.60 26.80 -9.23
C GLU A 599 11.40 27.37 -8.46
N ALA A 600 10.40 26.53 -8.16
CA ALA A 600 9.20 26.96 -7.45
C ALA A 600 9.49 27.36 -5.98
N VAL A 601 10.36 26.63 -5.27
CA VAL A 601 10.76 26.97 -3.89
C VAL A 601 11.73 28.17 -3.86
N ALA A 602 12.50 28.38 -4.93
CA ALA A 602 13.38 29.53 -5.08
C ALA A 602 12.65 30.83 -5.50
N ALA A 603 11.45 30.72 -6.07
CA ALA A 603 10.65 31.84 -6.57
C ALA A 603 10.38 32.91 -5.49
N GLY A 604 10.22 34.16 -5.93
CA GLY A 604 10.01 35.32 -5.05
C GLY A 604 11.27 35.84 -4.33
N THR A 605 12.40 35.13 -4.43
CA THR A 605 13.69 35.56 -3.87
C THR A 605 14.52 36.26 -4.95
N PRO A 606 15.15 37.42 -4.68
CA PRO A 606 16.08 38.04 -5.61
C PRO A 606 17.46 37.37 -5.52
N TRP A 607 17.71 36.40 -6.40
CA TRP A 607 19.02 35.78 -6.61
C TRP A 607 19.96 36.74 -7.37
N SER A 608 21.26 36.70 -7.07
CA SER A 608 22.29 37.49 -7.77
C SER A 608 22.97 36.72 -8.90
N ALA A 609 23.07 35.40 -8.77
CA ALA A 609 23.47 34.44 -9.79
C ALA A 609 22.27 33.81 -10.51
N ASP A 610 22.54 33.05 -11.58
CA ASP A 610 21.54 32.18 -12.19
C ASP A 610 21.25 30.97 -11.28
N LEU A 611 20.00 30.51 -11.24
CA LEU A 611 19.61 29.41 -10.35
C LEU A 611 20.26 28.08 -10.75
N LEU A 612 20.46 27.82 -12.05
CA LEU A 612 21.11 26.60 -12.52
C LEU A 612 22.60 26.59 -12.14
N ASP A 613 23.30 27.71 -12.30
CA ASP A 613 24.68 27.86 -11.81
C ASP A 613 24.75 27.65 -10.28
N THR A 614 23.74 28.13 -9.54
CA THR A 614 23.64 27.97 -8.09
C THR A 614 23.39 26.50 -7.68
N VAL A 615 22.58 25.75 -8.43
CA VAL A 615 22.39 24.29 -8.24
C VAL A 615 23.67 23.53 -8.61
N LEU A 616 24.35 23.91 -9.68
CA LEU A 616 25.63 23.31 -10.09
C LEU A 616 26.72 23.51 -9.02
N GLU A 617 26.77 24.67 -8.35
CA GLU A 617 27.68 24.90 -7.22
C GLU A 617 27.45 23.90 -6.06
N LEU A 618 26.19 23.55 -5.78
CA LEU A 618 25.84 22.55 -4.76
C LEU A 618 26.17 21.10 -5.18
N VAL A 619 26.11 20.80 -6.48
CA VAL A 619 26.49 19.49 -7.04
C VAL A 619 28.02 19.33 -7.05
N ASP A 620 28.76 20.31 -7.56
CA ASP A 620 30.24 20.34 -7.50
C ASP A 620 30.74 20.30 -6.04
N GLY A 621 30.06 21.03 -5.14
CA GLY A 621 30.28 21.00 -3.70
C GLY A 621 29.97 19.66 -3.01
N SER A 622 29.39 18.69 -3.74
CA SER A 622 28.95 17.36 -3.27
C SER A 622 27.87 17.38 -2.18
N LEU A 623 27.08 18.46 -2.12
CA LEU A 623 25.93 18.61 -1.22
C LEU A 623 24.63 18.10 -1.85
N LEU A 624 24.53 18.18 -3.18
CA LEU A 624 23.51 17.52 -4.00
C LEU A 624 24.11 16.39 -4.83
N ARG A 625 23.28 15.40 -5.19
CA ARG A 625 23.60 14.37 -6.19
C ARG A 625 22.52 14.33 -7.26
N GLN A 626 22.93 14.51 -8.51
CA GLN A 626 22.04 14.35 -9.66
C GLN A 626 21.89 12.86 -10.02
N HIS A 627 20.68 12.46 -10.38
CA HIS A 627 20.36 11.19 -11.03
C HIS A 627 19.25 11.39 -12.08
N ASP A 628 18.93 10.35 -12.85
CA ASP A 628 17.84 10.38 -13.84
C ASP A 628 16.68 9.50 -13.35
N ALA A 629 15.46 10.01 -13.47
CA ALA A 629 14.24 9.22 -13.39
C ALA A 629 13.31 9.61 -14.55
N ALA A 630 12.88 8.60 -15.33
CA ALA A 630 12.02 8.78 -16.51
C ALA A 630 12.54 9.82 -17.55
N GLY A 631 13.86 9.96 -17.72
CA GLY A 631 14.47 10.93 -18.64
C GLY A 631 14.49 12.36 -18.10
N THR A 632 14.24 12.54 -16.80
CA THR A 632 14.21 13.84 -16.11
C THR A 632 15.30 13.87 -15.03
N PRO A 633 16.06 14.98 -14.89
CA PRO A 633 17.06 15.09 -13.84
C PRO A 633 16.42 15.36 -12.47
N TYR A 634 16.73 14.49 -11.50
CA TYR A 634 16.36 14.63 -10.09
C TYR A 634 17.59 14.83 -9.22
N PHE A 635 17.41 15.54 -8.10
CA PHE A 635 18.46 15.84 -7.13
C PHE A 635 18.14 15.21 -5.77
N SER A 636 19.14 14.61 -5.16
CA SER A 636 19.08 14.01 -3.82
C SER A 636 20.07 14.64 -2.85
N MET A 637 19.66 14.75 -1.58
CA MET A 637 20.53 15.15 -0.47
C MET A 637 20.87 13.94 0.41
N LEU A 638 22.15 13.77 0.73
CA LEU A 638 22.59 12.78 1.71
C LEU A 638 22.05 13.12 3.11
N VAL A 639 21.64 12.10 3.88
CA VAL A 639 20.94 12.30 5.17
C VAL A 639 21.60 13.33 6.11
N PRO A 640 22.93 13.33 6.39
CA PRO A 640 23.53 14.33 7.27
C PRO A 640 23.60 15.75 6.67
N VAL A 641 23.53 15.85 5.34
CA VAL A 641 23.46 17.11 4.60
C VAL A 641 22.02 17.64 4.61
N ARG A 642 21.03 16.76 4.37
CA ARG A 642 19.59 17.06 4.49
C ARG A 642 19.23 17.49 5.92
N GLU A 643 19.76 16.83 6.94
CA GLU A 643 19.60 17.22 8.35
C GLU A 643 20.09 18.63 8.64
N LEU A 644 21.27 19.03 8.12
CA LEU A 644 21.74 20.40 8.28
C LEU A 644 20.87 21.40 7.50
N ALA A 645 20.47 21.05 6.28
CA ALA A 645 19.58 21.87 5.46
C ALA A 645 18.24 22.11 6.17
N THR A 646 17.55 21.06 6.62
CA THR A 646 16.29 21.15 7.38
C THR A 646 16.47 21.87 8.73
N ALA A 647 17.57 21.66 9.45
CA ALA A 647 17.82 22.37 10.71
C ALA A 647 18.09 23.88 10.51
N ARG A 648 18.83 24.27 9.46
CA ARG A 648 18.98 25.69 9.06
C ARG A 648 17.64 26.24 8.54
N PHE A 649 16.85 25.43 7.83
CA PHE A 649 15.54 25.79 7.29
C PHE A 649 14.51 26.10 8.38
N GLU A 650 14.36 25.22 9.39
CA GLU A 650 13.38 25.39 10.47
C GLU A 650 13.63 26.61 11.34
N GLN A 651 14.87 27.09 11.37
CA GLN A 651 15.29 28.32 12.07
C GLN A 651 15.27 29.57 11.17
N GLY A 652 15.06 29.40 9.85
CA GLY A 652 15.09 30.48 8.86
C GLY A 652 13.80 31.30 8.84
N PRO A 653 13.87 32.64 8.65
CA PRO A 653 12.68 33.50 8.59
C PRO A 653 11.77 33.17 7.38
N ASP A 654 12.35 32.69 6.28
CA ASP A 654 11.64 32.37 5.04
C ASP A 654 10.91 31.01 5.07
N ALA A 655 11.05 30.22 6.14
CA ALA A 655 10.60 28.83 6.20
C ALA A 655 9.11 28.64 5.94
N ALA A 656 8.26 29.59 6.36
CA ALA A 656 6.83 29.55 6.09
C ALA A 656 6.51 29.81 4.61
N ALA A 657 7.18 30.78 3.98
CA ALA A 657 7.01 31.10 2.56
C ALA A 657 7.51 29.96 1.65
N ALA A 658 8.66 29.37 1.99
CA ALA A 658 9.21 28.24 1.24
C ALA A 658 8.39 26.94 1.39
N ARG A 659 7.87 26.63 2.60
CA ARG A 659 6.90 25.52 2.76
C ARG A 659 5.62 25.75 1.96
N ARG A 660 5.15 27.00 1.89
CA ARG A 660 3.98 27.36 1.10
C ARG A 660 4.24 27.19 -0.40
N ALA A 661 5.34 27.73 -0.91
CA ALA A 661 5.75 27.58 -2.31
C ALA A 661 5.96 26.11 -2.73
N HIS A 662 6.55 25.29 -1.84
CA HIS A 662 6.65 23.85 -2.02
C HIS A 662 5.27 23.19 -2.12
N ALA A 663 4.34 23.47 -1.20
CA ALA A 663 3.01 22.86 -1.24
C ALA A 663 2.17 23.33 -2.45
N ASP A 664 2.21 24.63 -2.78
CA ASP A 664 1.56 25.19 -3.96
C ASP A 664 2.17 24.61 -5.27
N HIS A 665 3.47 24.27 -5.31
CA HIS A 665 4.08 23.52 -6.41
C HIS A 665 3.44 22.13 -6.59
N TYR A 666 3.26 21.34 -5.52
CA TYR A 666 2.69 19.98 -5.65
C TYR A 666 1.17 19.97 -5.86
N VAL A 667 0.47 21.07 -5.55
CA VAL A 667 -0.90 21.32 -6.06
C VAL A 667 -0.87 21.63 -7.56
N ARG A 668 0.08 22.47 -8.03
CA ARG A 668 0.28 22.76 -9.46
C ARG A 668 0.69 21.53 -10.27
N LEU A 669 1.55 20.67 -9.74
CA LEU A 669 1.96 19.42 -10.41
C LEU A 669 0.76 18.50 -10.68
N ALA A 670 -0.22 18.46 -9.77
CA ALA A 670 -1.47 17.74 -9.97
C ALA A 670 -2.32 18.37 -11.09
N LEU A 671 -2.44 19.71 -11.14
CA LEU A 671 -3.13 20.43 -12.23
C LEU A 671 -2.49 20.14 -13.60
N GLU A 672 -1.16 20.09 -13.67
CA GLU A 672 -0.41 19.90 -14.92
C GLU A 672 -0.36 18.44 -15.39
N THR A 673 -0.44 17.48 -14.47
CA THR A 673 -0.32 16.05 -14.79
C THR A 673 -1.67 15.36 -15.01
N GLU A 674 -2.77 15.86 -14.44
CA GLU A 674 -4.13 15.35 -14.65
C GLU A 674 -4.53 15.08 -16.12
N PRO A 675 -4.33 16.01 -17.08
CA PRO A 675 -4.64 15.74 -18.48
C PRO A 675 -3.71 14.69 -19.12
N LEU A 676 -2.51 14.48 -18.56
CA LEU A 676 -1.51 13.53 -19.07
C LEU A 676 -1.75 12.08 -18.61
N LEU A 677 -2.62 11.87 -17.61
CA LEU A 677 -3.03 10.56 -17.11
C LEU A 677 -4.01 9.81 -18.03
N ARG A 678 -4.36 10.38 -19.19
CA ARG A 678 -5.21 9.80 -20.23
C ARG A 678 -4.40 9.55 -21.50
N GLY A 679 -4.81 8.56 -22.30
CA GLY A 679 -4.16 8.24 -23.57
C GLY A 679 -2.67 7.89 -23.45
N SER A 680 -1.95 7.95 -24.58
CA SER A 680 -0.56 7.48 -24.69
C SER A 680 0.49 8.17 -23.81
N THR A 681 0.18 9.28 -23.13
CA THR A 681 1.08 9.94 -22.14
C THR A 681 1.05 9.31 -20.75
N GLN A 682 0.05 8.46 -20.48
CA GLN A 682 -0.27 7.92 -19.16
C GLN A 682 0.92 7.24 -18.44
N PRO A 683 1.76 6.38 -19.06
CA PRO A 683 2.89 5.76 -18.35
C PRO A 683 3.91 6.78 -17.81
N ALA A 684 4.32 7.75 -18.64
CA ALA A 684 5.28 8.78 -18.23
C ALA A 684 4.72 9.73 -17.16
N ALA A 685 3.40 9.99 -17.19
CA ALA A 685 2.72 10.76 -16.16
C ALA A 685 2.69 10.04 -14.80
N LEU A 686 2.44 8.72 -14.79
CA LEU A 686 2.46 7.90 -13.58
C LEU A 686 3.86 7.84 -12.94
N ASP A 687 4.91 7.69 -13.75
CA ASP A 687 6.28 7.58 -13.24
C ASP A 687 6.84 8.94 -12.75
N ARG A 688 6.44 10.07 -13.35
CA ARG A 688 6.73 11.40 -12.80
C ARG A 688 6.12 11.56 -11.40
N LEU A 689 4.89 11.14 -11.21
CA LEU A 689 4.18 11.23 -9.92
C LEU A 689 4.74 10.27 -8.87
N GLU A 690 5.30 9.13 -9.27
CA GLU A 690 6.02 8.22 -8.37
C GLU A 690 7.33 8.85 -7.85
N ALA A 691 8.11 9.48 -8.73
CA ALA A 691 9.38 10.11 -8.37
C ALA A 691 9.20 11.30 -7.41
N GLU A 692 8.18 12.13 -7.62
CA GLU A 692 7.85 13.27 -6.74
C GLU A 692 6.94 12.90 -5.54
N ARG A 693 6.51 11.64 -5.41
CA ARG A 693 5.42 11.22 -4.51
C ARG A 693 5.60 11.71 -3.08
N ASP A 694 6.77 11.54 -2.49
CA ASP A 694 6.96 11.79 -1.06
C ASP A 694 7.11 13.28 -0.73
N ASN A 695 7.49 14.13 -1.70
CA ASN A 695 7.34 15.59 -1.58
C ASN A 695 5.87 16.02 -1.72
N LEU A 696 5.13 15.41 -2.67
CA LEU A 696 3.68 15.63 -2.83
C LEU A 696 2.92 15.30 -1.54
N ARG A 697 3.18 14.11 -0.94
CA ARG A 697 2.65 13.70 0.38
C ARG A 697 3.02 14.71 1.47
N SER A 698 4.27 15.17 1.51
CA SER A 698 4.77 16.16 2.48
C SER A 698 4.09 17.53 2.34
N GLY A 699 3.86 18.00 1.10
CA GLY A 699 3.15 19.25 0.82
C GLY A 699 1.66 19.18 1.19
N TYR A 700 1.01 18.07 0.89
CA TYR A 700 -0.41 17.87 1.19
C TYR A 700 -0.66 17.73 2.70
N ARG A 701 0.17 16.95 3.43
CA ARG A 701 0.14 16.89 4.90
C ARG A 701 0.35 18.28 5.53
N HIS A 702 1.22 19.13 4.95
CA HIS A 702 1.42 20.49 5.45
C HIS A 702 0.19 21.39 5.29
N LEU A 703 -0.47 21.39 4.13
CA LEU A 703 -1.68 22.19 3.89
C LEU A 703 -2.87 21.72 4.74
N ILE A 704 -3.09 20.40 4.86
CA ILE A 704 -4.11 19.84 5.78
C ILE A 704 -3.85 20.30 7.21
N ALA A 705 -2.60 20.27 7.69
CA ALA A 705 -2.23 20.72 9.04
C ALA A 705 -2.41 22.25 9.27
N LEU A 706 -2.45 23.06 8.21
CA LEU A 706 -2.81 24.48 8.29
C LEU A 706 -4.33 24.74 8.21
N GLY A 707 -5.13 23.73 7.84
CA GLY A 707 -6.55 23.86 7.54
C GLY A 707 -6.87 24.21 6.07
N ASP A 708 -5.85 24.46 5.23
CA ASP A 708 -5.97 24.75 3.79
C ASP A 708 -6.24 23.44 3.00
N SER A 709 -7.33 22.75 3.34
CA SER A 709 -7.64 21.41 2.78
C SER A 709 -8.17 21.44 1.35
N ASP A 710 -8.86 22.50 0.95
CA ASP A 710 -9.54 22.59 -0.36
C ASP A 710 -8.60 22.36 -1.57
N PRO A 711 -7.41 23.00 -1.67
CA PRO A 711 -6.46 22.74 -2.77
C PRO A 711 -5.91 21.31 -2.77
N VAL A 712 -5.75 20.70 -1.59
CA VAL A 712 -5.28 19.31 -1.46
C VAL A 712 -6.34 18.34 -1.98
N VAL A 713 -7.61 18.56 -1.62
CA VAL A 713 -8.71 17.67 -1.99
C VAL A 713 -9.01 17.75 -3.49
N ASP A 714 -8.97 18.94 -4.11
CA ASP A 714 -9.10 19.06 -5.57
C ASP A 714 -7.88 18.46 -6.31
N ALA A 715 -6.66 18.59 -5.76
CA ALA A 715 -5.46 17.95 -6.32
C ALA A 715 -5.49 16.41 -6.22
N VAL A 716 -5.97 15.87 -5.09
CA VAL A 716 -6.19 14.43 -4.92
C VAL A 716 -7.26 13.92 -5.90
N TRP A 717 -8.36 14.64 -6.09
CA TRP A 717 -9.41 14.30 -7.06
C TRP A 717 -8.90 14.27 -8.50
N ARG A 718 -8.08 15.25 -8.90
CA ARG A 718 -7.44 15.31 -10.21
C ARG A 718 -6.51 14.12 -10.48
N LEU A 719 -5.81 13.67 -9.45
CA LEU A 719 -4.92 12.51 -9.54
C LEU A 719 -5.65 11.17 -9.33
N LEU A 720 -6.99 11.13 -9.38
CA LEU A 720 -7.82 9.91 -9.25
C LEU A 720 -7.28 8.72 -10.07
N LEU A 721 -6.92 8.93 -11.34
CA LEU A 721 -6.36 7.86 -12.18
C LEU A 721 -5.00 7.37 -11.66
N TYR A 722 -4.13 8.24 -11.14
CA TYR A 722 -2.87 7.83 -10.51
C TYR A 722 -3.12 7.04 -9.21
N TRP A 723 -4.00 7.52 -8.32
CA TRP A 723 -4.34 6.79 -7.09
C TRP A 723 -4.98 5.43 -7.37
N TRP A 724 -5.78 5.32 -8.44
CA TRP A 724 -6.41 4.06 -8.85
C TRP A 724 -5.40 3.11 -9.49
N ILE A 725 -4.68 3.53 -10.54
CA ILE A 725 -3.72 2.70 -11.29
C ILE A 725 -2.58 2.19 -10.39
N ARG A 726 -2.08 3.00 -9.45
CA ARG A 726 -1.01 2.60 -8.50
C ARG A 726 -1.57 1.98 -7.20
N ASN A 727 -2.89 1.79 -7.11
CA ASN A 727 -3.67 1.35 -5.94
C ASN A 727 -3.34 2.09 -4.63
N LEU A 728 -3.07 3.38 -4.71
CA LEU A 728 -2.86 4.27 -3.56
C LEU A 728 -4.19 4.89 -3.04
N LEU A 729 -5.32 4.52 -3.65
CA LEU A 729 -6.68 4.85 -3.20
C LEU A 729 -6.92 4.72 -1.68
N PRO A 730 -6.41 3.70 -0.95
CA PRO A 730 -6.54 3.63 0.52
C PRO A 730 -5.85 4.79 1.27
N GLU A 731 -4.72 5.30 0.77
CA GLU A 731 -4.07 6.50 1.35
C GLU A 731 -4.89 7.76 1.08
N ALA A 732 -5.44 7.90 -0.13
CA ALA A 732 -6.37 8.99 -0.44
C ALA A 732 -7.61 8.96 0.47
N LYS A 733 -8.21 7.78 0.72
CA LYS A 733 -9.32 7.59 1.69
C LYS A 733 -8.92 8.02 3.10
N ALA A 734 -7.70 7.73 3.55
CA ALA A 734 -7.22 8.17 4.86
C ALA A 734 -7.18 9.71 4.97
N TRP A 735 -6.65 10.41 3.96
CA TRP A 735 -6.65 11.88 3.95
C TRP A 735 -8.06 12.47 3.87
N MET A 736 -8.98 11.85 3.12
CA MET A 736 -10.38 12.30 3.09
C MET A 736 -11.06 12.12 4.45
N ALA A 737 -10.74 11.05 5.19
CA ALA A 737 -11.23 10.83 6.55
C ALA A 737 -10.66 11.87 7.54
N ASP A 738 -9.37 12.19 7.47
CA ASP A 738 -8.74 13.25 8.29
C ASP A 738 -9.39 14.63 7.99
N VAL A 739 -9.61 14.96 6.72
CA VAL A 739 -10.27 16.22 6.31
C VAL A 739 -11.73 16.28 6.79
N LEU A 740 -12.51 15.21 6.64
CA LEU A 740 -13.89 15.13 7.14
C LEU A 740 -13.96 15.15 8.68
N GLY A 741 -12.99 14.55 9.36
CA GLY A 741 -12.88 14.50 10.83
C GLY A 741 -12.36 15.80 11.46
N SER A 742 -11.72 16.68 10.69
CA SER A 742 -11.07 17.92 11.18
C SER A 742 -12.00 18.91 11.90
N GLY A 743 -13.31 18.85 11.64
CA GLY A 743 -14.28 19.84 12.12
C GLY A 743 -14.19 21.21 11.45
N ALA A 744 -13.32 21.39 10.44
CA ALA A 744 -13.22 22.61 9.66
C ALA A 744 -14.46 22.81 8.76
N ARG A 745 -14.72 24.07 8.38
CA ARG A 745 -15.74 24.39 7.37
C ARG A 745 -15.15 24.14 5.97
N LEU A 746 -15.35 22.93 5.46
CA LEU A 746 -15.07 22.56 4.07
C LEU A 746 -15.99 23.34 3.10
N SER A 747 -15.55 23.50 1.85
CA SER A 747 -16.46 23.88 0.75
C SER A 747 -17.31 22.69 0.28
N ASP A 748 -18.40 22.99 -0.40
CA ASP A 748 -19.35 22.00 -0.92
C ASP A 748 -18.65 21.02 -1.89
N ARG A 749 -17.74 21.53 -2.74
CA ARG A 749 -16.86 20.75 -3.62
C ARG A 749 -15.93 19.80 -2.86
N THR A 750 -15.17 20.31 -1.87
CA THR A 750 -14.28 19.51 -1.02
C THR A 750 -15.03 18.39 -0.32
N ARG A 751 -16.22 18.70 0.21
CA ARG A 751 -17.09 17.72 0.85
C ARG A 751 -17.59 16.67 -0.15
N ALA A 752 -18.00 17.07 -1.35
CA ALA A 752 -18.44 16.15 -2.40
C ALA A 752 -17.34 15.14 -2.78
N ILE A 753 -16.12 15.62 -3.03
CA ILE A 753 -14.95 14.81 -3.35
C ILE A 753 -14.64 13.82 -2.21
N ALA A 754 -14.56 14.31 -0.98
CA ALA A 754 -14.19 13.49 0.17
C ALA A 754 -15.18 12.36 0.43
N LEU A 755 -16.49 12.62 0.24
CA LEU A 755 -17.54 11.60 0.32
C LEU A 755 -17.45 10.58 -0.83
N ALA A 756 -17.30 11.04 -2.08
CA ALA A 756 -17.23 10.14 -3.26
C ALA A 756 -16.02 9.20 -3.20
N LEU A 757 -14.82 9.72 -2.91
CA LEU A 757 -13.60 8.91 -2.76
C LEU A 757 -13.72 7.91 -1.60
N SER A 758 -14.21 8.35 -0.44
CA SER A 758 -14.37 7.47 0.72
C SER A 758 -15.36 6.34 0.46
N ALA A 759 -16.44 6.61 -0.28
CA ALA A 759 -17.41 5.60 -0.70
C ALA A 759 -16.83 4.63 -1.74
N TRP A 760 -16.22 5.12 -2.81
CA TRP A 760 -15.58 4.30 -3.85
C TRP A 760 -14.60 3.30 -3.24
N VAL A 761 -13.67 3.76 -2.42
CA VAL A 761 -12.63 2.90 -1.83
C VAL A 761 -13.22 1.91 -0.81
N SER A 762 -14.40 2.18 -0.25
CA SER A 762 -15.15 1.22 0.56
C SER A 762 -15.88 0.18 -0.30
N LEU A 763 -16.37 0.56 -1.49
CA LEU A 763 -16.90 -0.36 -2.50
C LEU A 763 -15.82 -1.20 -3.20
N LEU A 764 -14.54 -1.10 -2.82
CA LEU A 764 -13.50 -2.05 -3.22
C LEU A 764 -13.27 -3.14 -2.15
N GLN A 765 -13.89 -3.04 -0.97
CA GLN A 765 -13.70 -3.98 0.14
C GLN A 765 -14.73 -5.14 0.06
N PRO A 766 -14.32 -6.43 0.12
CA PRO A 766 -15.23 -7.57 -0.03
C PRO A 766 -16.36 -7.58 1.00
N GLY A 767 -17.61 -7.74 0.54
CA GLY A 767 -18.79 -7.86 1.40
C GLY A 767 -19.24 -6.54 2.07
N THR A 768 -18.59 -5.41 1.78
CA THR A 768 -18.99 -4.11 2.29
C THR A 768 -20.17 -3.54 1.52
N GLU A 769 -21.38 -3.62 2.08
CA GLU A 769 -22.47 -2.73 1.66
C GLU A 769 -22.18 -1.30 2.15
N VAL A 770 -22.28 -0.33 1.24
CA VAL A 770 -22.09 1.09 1.55
C VAL A 770 -23.46 1.79 1.54
N ASP A 771 -23.66 2.72 2.48
CA ASP A 771 -24.84 3.58 2.50
C ASP A 771 -24.85 4.48 1.24
N PRO A 772 -25.91 4.48 0.41
CA PRO A 772 -26.01 5.38 -0.72
C PRO A 772 -26.14 6.85 -0.31
N ALA A 773 -26.67 7.18 0.89
CA ALA A 773 -27.00 8.56 1.25
C ALA A 773 -25.80 9.54 1.23
N PRO A 774 -24.59 9.19 1.73
CA PRO A 774 -23.37 10.00 1.52
C PRO A 774 -22.96 10.20 0.06
N ILE A 775 -23.29 9.25 -0.83
CA ILE A 775 -22.98 9.32 -2.27
C ILE A 775 -24.03 10.17 -2.99
N GLU A 776 -25.29 10.07 -2.60
CA GLU A 776 -26.39 10.95 -3.04
C GLU A 776 -26.14 12.41 -2.59
N GLU A 777 -25.61 12.62 -1.37
CA GLU A 777 -25.13 13.93 -0.91
C GLU A 777 -23.99 14.46 -1.81
N SER A 778 -22.97 13.62 -2.08
CA SER A 778 -21.85 13.98 -2.97
C SER A 778 -22.33 14.41 -4.37
N ALA A 779 -23.18 13.61 -5.03
CA ALA A 779 -23.73 13.93 -6.34
C ALA A 779 -24.56 15.23 -6.33
N ALA A 780 -25.33 15.48 -5.26
CA ALA A 780 -26.08 16.73 -5.11
C ALA A 780 -25.19 17.96 -4.89
N LEU A 781 -24.07 17.82 -4.15
CA LEU A 781 -23.09 18.87 -3.94
C LEU A 781 -22.32 19.21 -5.24
N PHE A 782 -21.86 18.21 -5.99
CA PHE A 782 -21.23 18.44 -7.31
C PHE A 782 -22.18 19.13 -8.30
N ARG A 783 -23.47 18.76 -8.31
CA ARG A 783 -24.51 19.42 -9.10
C ARG A 783 -24.69 20.89 -8.72
N ALA A 784 -24.56 21.23 -7.44
CA ALA A 784 -24.65 22.60 -6.94
C ALA A 784 -23.39 23.43 -7.23
N ASP A 785 -22.21 22.80 -7.21
CA ASP A 785 -20.91 23.37 -7.63
C ASP A 785 -20.85 23.60 -9.16
N GLY A 786 -21.66 22.87 -9.92
CA GLY A 786 -21.70 22.93 -11.39
C GLY A 786 -20.67 22.02 -12.07
N ASP A 787 -20.22 20.96 -11.38
CA ASP A 787 -19.26 19.98 -11.89
C ASP A 787 -19.95 18.68 -12.35
N PRO A 788 -20.31 18.56 -13.66
CA PRO A 788 -20.93 17.34 -14.19
C PRO A 788 -19.95 16.16 -14.24
N PHE A 789 -18.64 16.38 -14.17
CA PHE A 789 -17.65 15.30 -14.10
C PHE A 789 -17.64 14.70 -12.68
N GLY A 790 -17.60 15.57 -11.66
CA GLY A 790 -17.78 15.18 -10.26
C GLY A 790 -19.11 14.45 -10.03
N GLU A 791 -20.21 15.00 -10.54
CA GLU A 791 -21.53 14.38 -10.45
C GLU A 791 -21.58 13.01 -11.16
N GLY A 792 -21.07 12.90 -12.39
CA GLY A 792 -21.02 11.63 -13.12
C GLY A 792 -20.16 10.55 -12.43
N CYS A 793 -19.06 10.94 -11.80
CA CYS A 793 -18.25 10.04 -10.99
C CYS A 793 -19.02 9.58 -9.74
N ALA A 794 -19.65 10.50 -8.99
CA ALA A 794 -20.44 10.16 -7.81
C ALA A 794 -21.65 9.26 -8.15
N LEU A 795 -22.34 9.51 -9.27
CA LEU A 795 -23.42 8.66 -9.78
C LEU A 795 -22.94 7.27 -10.23
N THR A 796 -21.71 7.16 -10.73
CA THR A 796 -21.08 5.87 -11.05
C THR A 796 -20.71 5.09 -9.77
N VAL A 797 -20.20 5.76 -8.74
CA VAL A 797 -19.98 5.15 -7.41
C VAL A 797 -21.31 4.70 -6.79
N LEU A 798 -22.39 5.47 -6.97
CA LEU A 798 -23.74 5.11 -6.54
C LEU A 798 -24.32 3.92 -7.33
N SER A 799 -24.08 3.85 -8.65
CA SER A 799 -24.43 2.70 -9.49
C SER A 799 -23.83 1.40 -8.94
N VAL A 800 -22.52 1.43 -8.66
CA VAL A 800 -21.77 0.32 -8.09
C VAL A 800 -22.31 -0.08 -6.71
N ALA A 801 -22.71 0.87 -5.87
CA ALA A 801 -23.37 0.58 -4.59
C ALA A 801 -24.72 -0.16 -4.75
N TRP A 802 -25.53 0.19 -5.75
CA TRP A 802 -26.79 -0.51 -6.04
C TRP A 802 -26.56 -1.92 -6.64
N MET A 803 -25.49 -2.11 -7.41
CA MET A 803 -25.12 -3.43 -7.99
C MET A 803 -24.67 -4.45 -6.94
N TYR A 804 -24.00 -4.02 -5.87
CA TYR A 804 -23.40 -4.93 -4.87
C TYR A 804 -24.24 -5.15 -3.61
N ARG A 805 -25.39 -4.50 -3.47
CA ARG A 805 -26.37 -4.77 -2.41
C ARG A 805 -26.89 -6.22 -2.44
N SER A 806 -27.45 -6.66 -1.32
CA SER A 806 -28.09 -7.97 -1.17
C SER A 806 -29.60 -7.82 -0.87
N PRO A 807 -30.50 -7.99 -1.86
CA PRO A 807 -30.24 -8.25 -3.29
C PRO A 807 -29.82 -6.99 -4.08
N PRO A 808 -29.21 -7.14 -5.27
CA PRO A 808 -28.90 -6.01 -6.16
C PRO A 808 -30.12 -5.25 -6.66
N ASP A 809 -30.00 -3.94 -6.83
CA ASP A 809 -30.99 -3.07 -7.50
C ASP A 809 -30.43 -2.58 -8.84
N LEU A 810 -30.44 -3.47 -9.84
CA LEU A 810 -29.85 -3.21 -11.15
C LEU A 810 -30.59 -2.12 -11.94
N ASP A 811 -31.87 -1.90 -11.66
CA ASP A 811 -32.68 -0.88 -12.31
C ASP A 811 -32.33 0.53 -11.80
N ARG A 812 -32.08 0.69 -10.48
CA ARG A 812 -31.48 1.94 -9.97
C ARG A 812 -30.07 2.15 -10.49
N ALA A 813 -29.25 1.09 -10.51
CA ALA A 813 -27.89 1.16 -11.03
C ALA A 813 -27.88 1.68 -12.48
N GLU A 814 -28.72 1.13 -13.36
CA GLU A 814 -28.84 1.59 -14.74
C GLU A 814 -29.27 3.06 -14.83
N VAL A 815 -30.29 3.47 -14.06
CA VAL A 815 -30.81 4.84 -14.09
C VAL A 815 -29.72 5.86 -13.74
N VAL A 816 -28.97 5.64 -12.66
CA VAL A 816 -27.90 6.58 -12.26
C VAL A 816 -26.66 6.48 -13.17
N GLN A 817 -26.37 5.29 -13.72
CA GLN A 817 -25.26 5.12 -14.66
C GLN A 817 -25.52 5.77 -16.03
N ARG A 818 -26.78 5.75 -16.52
CA ARG A 818 -27.19 6.50 -17.72
C ARG A 818 -27.08 8.01 -17.49
N GLN A 819 -27.50 8.50 -16.32
CA GLN A 819 -27.33 9.92 -15.94
C GLN A 819 -25.84 10.32 -15.91
N ALA A 820 -24.95 9.49 -15.36
CA ALA A 820 -23.51 9.72 -15.42
C ALA A 820 -22.98 9.82 -16.85
N LEU A 821 -23.43 8.93 -17.75
CA LEU A 821 -23.03 8.93 -19.17
C LEU A 821 -23.52 10.17 -19.93
N GLU A 822 -24.69 10.71 -19.60
CA GLU A 822 -25.24 11.94 -20.20
C GLU A 822 -24.52 13.21 -19.75
N LEU A 823 -23.92 13.22 -18.55
CA LEU A 823 -23.21 14.38 -17.98
C LEU A 823 -21.81 14.60 -18.59
N VAL A 824 -21.12 13.55 -19.00
CA VAL A 824 -19.75 13.60 -19.55
C VAL A 824 -19.71 12.95 -20.94
N PRO A 825 -19.90 13.72 -22.03
CA PRO A 825 -19.85 13.19 -23.39
C PRO A 825 -18.42 12.82 -23.81
N ALA A 826 -18.29 11.89 -24.76
CA ALA A 826 -17.00 11.34 -25.20
C ALA A 826 -16.07 12.39 -25.82
N GLU A 827 -16.64 13.41 -26.46
CA GLU A 827 -15.91 14.55 -27.04
C GLU A 827 -15.31 15.49 -25.98
N ARG A 828 -15.67 15.31 -24.69
CA ARG A 828 -15.13 16.07 -23.55
C ARG A 828 -14.12 15.26 -22.74
N ASP A 829 -14.42 14.01 -22.44
CA ASP A 829 -13.52 13.09 -21.72
C ASP A 829 -13.80 11.65 -22.17
N PRO A 830 -13.08 11.12 -23.17
CA PRO A 830 -13.32 9.78 -23.68
C PRO A 830 -12.97 8.71 -22.63
N THR A 831 -11.97 8.95 -21.79
CA THR A 831 -11.51 8.04 -20.73
C THR A 831 -12.61 7.80 -19.69
N PHE A 832 -13.23 8.86 -19.15
CA PHE A 832 -14.32 8.69 -18.19
C PHE A 832 -15.67 8.33 -18.84
N ASN A 833 -15.95 8.77 -20.08
CA ASN A 833 -17.10 8.26 -20.83
C ASN A 833 -17.01 6.74 -21.04
N ALA A 834 -15.81 6.22 -21.34
CA ALA A 834 -15.53 4.80 -21.44
C ALA A 834 -15.78 4.04 -20.13
N PHE A 835 -15.37 4.57 -18.97
CA PHE A 835 -15.70 3.96 -17.68
C PHE A 835 -17.20 3.98 -17.37
N PHE A 836 -17.93 5.04 -17.75
CA PHE A 836 -19.39 5.09 -17.57
C PHE A 836 -20.13 4.09 -18.48
N ARG A 837 -19.64 3.89 -19.72
CA ARG A 837 -20.09 2.79 -20.60
C ARG A 837 -19.75 1.42 -20.01
N ALA A 838 -18.55 1.23 -19.45
CA ALA A 838 -18.13 -0.01 -18.81
C ALA A 838 -19.02 -0.38 -17.60
N GLY A 839 -19.55 0.62 -16.88
CA GLY A 839 -20.58 0.44 -15.86
C GLY A 839 -21.86 -0.18 -16.45
N LEU A 840 -22.41 0.38 -17.53
CA LEU A 840 -23.58 -0.18 -18.22
C LEU A 840 -23.34 -1.60 -18.75
N GLY A 841 -22.18 -1.85 -19.36
CA GLY A 841 -21.81 -3.21 -19.80
C GLY A 841 -21.75 -4.21 -18.65
N THR A 842 -21.30 -3.78 -17.47
CA THR A 842 -21.29 -4.64 -16.27
C THR A 842 -22.71 -4.89 -15.75
N ILE A 843 -23.62 -3.91 -15.80
CA ILE A 843 -25.04 -4.09 -15.43
C ILE A 843 -25.73 -5.10 -16.37
N GLU A 844 -25.47 -5.02 -17.68
CA GLU A 844 -26.04 -5.98 -18.64
C GLU A 844 -25.48 -7.41 -18.46
N LEU A 845 -24.21 -7.57 -18.02
CA LEU A 845 -23.72 -8.88 -17.56
C LEU A 845 -24.49 -9.38 -16.33
N TYR A 846 -24.74 -8.52 -15.34
CA TYR A 846 -25.49 -8.88 -14.13
C TYR A 846 -26.97 -9.22 -14.42
N ARG A 847 -27.53 -8.73 -15.53
CA ARG A 847 -28.86 -9.11 -16.05
C ARG A 847 -28.86 -10.40 -16.88
N GLY A 848 -27.69 -10.92 -17.26
CA GLY A 848 -27.58 -12.08 -18.15
C GLY A 848 -27.76 -11.75 -19.63
N HIS A 849 -27.38 -10.53 -20.06
CA HIS A 849 -27.39 -10.07 -21.46
C HIS A 849 -25.96 -9.88 -22.01
N PRO A 850 -25.14 -10.94 -22.12
CA PRO A 850 -23.73 -10.81 -22.48
C PRO A 850 -23.51 -10.29 -23.91
N GLU A 851 -24.43 -10.49 -24.85
CA GLU A 851 -24.37 -9.88 -26.18
C GLU A 851 -24.40 -8.34 -26.12
N ALA A 852 -25.22 -7.77 -25.22
CA ALA A 852 -25.31 -6.32 -25.05
C ALA A 852 -24.07 -5.75 -24.36
N ALA A 853 -23.57 -6.45 -23.34
CA ALA A 853 -22.32 -6.10 -22.66
C ALA A 853 -21.10 -6.14 -23.60
N LEU A 854 -21.02 -7.17 -24.45
CA LEU A 854 -19.98 -7.31 -25.46
C LEU A 854 -20.03 -6.16 -26.48
N ALA A 855 -21.21 -5.85 -27.02
CA ALA A 855 -21.36 -4.76 -27.98
C ALA A 855 -20.97 -3.39 -27.38
N ILE A 856 -21.26 -3.17 -26.09
CA ILE A 856 -20.78 -1.98 -25.37
C ILE A 856 -19.24 -1.98 -25.30
N ALA A 857 -18.60 -3.09 -24.93
CA ALA A 857 -17.14 -3.15 -24.82
C ALA A 857 -16.43 -3.02 -26.19
N GLU A 858 -16.91 -3.73 -27.22
CA GLU A 858 -16.41 -3.64 -28.60
C GLU A 858 -16.53 -2.20 -29.15
N SER A 859 -17.55 -1.43 -28.74
CA SER A 859 -17.72 -0.02 -29.12
C SER A 859 -16.77 0.97 -28.42
N VAL A 860 -15.89 0.51 -27.53
CA VAL A 860 -14.99 1.37 -26.72
C VAL A 860 -13.52 0.98 -26.86
N VAL A 861 -13.20 -0.32 -27.04
CA VAL A 861 -11.79 -0.76 -27.19
C VAL A 861 -11.13 -0.10 -28.41
N ALA A 862 -11.86 0.11 -29.51
CA ALA A 862 -11.32 0.80 -30.69
C ALA A 862 -10.88 2.25 -30.37
N ASP A 863 -11.74 3.04 -29.72
CA ASP A 863 -11.43 4.41 -29.30
C ASP A 863 -10.22 4.44 -28.34
N ALA A 864 -10.10 3.46 -27.44
CA ALA A 864 -8.99 3.35 -26.49
C ALA A 864 -7.65 3.01 -27.18
N VAL A 865 -7.65 2.09 -28.16
CA VAL A 865 -6.46 1.75 -28.95
C VAL A 865 -6.01 2.92 -29.80
N ASP A 866 -6.93 3.61 -30.50
CA ASP A 866 -6.60 4.75 -31.37
C ASP A 866 -6.07 5.97 -30.57
N THR A 867 -6.46 6.12 -29.30
CA THR A 867 -5.94 7.17 -28.39
C THR A 867 -4.74 6.73 -27.55
N GLY A 868 -4.45 5.43 -27.51
CA GLY A 868 -3.43 4.82 -26.67
C GLY A 868 -3.75 4.87 -25.17
N ASP A 869 -5.02 4.90 -24.76
CA ASP A 869 -5.40 4.85 -23.34
C ASP A 869 -5.32 3.42 -22.81
N HIS A 870 -4.10 3.02 -22.45
CA HIS A 870 -3.76 1.68 -21.99
C HIS A 870 -4.62 1.20 -20.82
N PHE A 871 -5.02 2.10 -19.91
CA PHE A 871 -5.87 1.76 -18.77
C PHE A 871 -7.31 1.46 -19.19
N VAL A 872 -7.89 2.26 -20.08
CA VAL A 872 -9.20 1.98 -20.67
C VAL A 872 -9.16 0.70 -21.50
N GLU A 873 -8.13 0.53 -22.35
CA GLU A 873 -7.94 -0.67 -23.18
C GLU A 873 -7.94 -1.93 -22.29
N ALA A 874 -7.13 -1.97 -21.22
CA ALA A 874 -7.07 -3.11 -20.30
C ALA A 874 -8.41 -3.42 -19.60
N VAL A 875 -9.13 -2.39 -19.11
CA VAL A 875 -10.40 -2.58 -18.40
C VAL A 875 -11.52 -3.03 -19.36
N LEU A 876 -11.58 -2.49 -20.57
CA LEU A 876 -12.62 -2.83 -21.54
C LEU A 876 -12.35 -4.17 -22.24
N LEU A 877 -11.09 -4.53 -22.50
CA LEU A 877 -10.71 -5.89 -22.92
C LEU A 877 -11.08 -6.93 -21.86
N THR A 878 -10.84 -6.64 -20.58
CA THR A 878 -11.27 -7.50 -19.46
C THR A 878 -12.78 -7.70 -19.47
N ASN A 879 -13.57 -6.63 -19.61
CA ASN A 879 -15.03 -6.71 -19.70
C ASN A 879 -15.52 -7.48 -20.95
N ALA A 880 -14.88 -7.28 -22.12
CA ALA A 880 -15.18 -8.03 -23.34
C ALA A 880 -14.91 -9.53 -23.17
N GLY A 881 -13.79 -9.90 -22.55
CA GLY A 881 -13.44 -11.28 -22.23
C GLY A 881 -14.47 -11.96 -21.32
N TRP A 882 -14.97 -11.28 -20.29
CA TRP A 882 -16.04 -11.81 -19.43
C TRP A 882 -17.37 -11.98 -20.17
N ALA A 883 -17.71 -11.08 -21.10
CA ALA A 883 -18.89 -11.21 -21.94
C ALA A 883 -18.77 -12.37 -22.94
N ARG A 884 -17.61 -12.54 -23.59
CA ARG A 884 -17.29 -13.67 -24.48
C ARG A 884 -17.34 -15.01 -23.74
N LEU A 885 -16.75 -15.10 -22.54
CA LEU A 885 -16.88 -16.27 -21.67
C LEU A 885 -18.35 -16.61 -21.34
N ALA A 886 -19.17 -15.63 -20.99
CA ALA A 886 -20.59 -15.82 -20.71
C ALA A 886 -21.43 -16.26 -21.94
N LEU A 887 -20.95 -16.02 -23.16
CA LEU A 887 -21.52 -16.55 -24.40
C LEU A 887 -21.09 -18.00 -24.70
N GLY A 888 -20.11 -18.54 -23.97
CA GLY A 888 -19.49 -19.83 -24.26
C GLY A 888 -18.35 -19.78 -25.27
N ASP A 889 -17.77 -18.58 -25.49
CA ASP A 889 -16.81 -18.25 -26.55
C ASP A 889 -15.46 -17.79 -25.92
N PRO A 890 -14.58 -18.71 -25.47
CA PRO A 890 -13.39 -18.34 -24.68
C PRO A 890 -12.28 -17.68 -25.52
N HIS A 891 -12.03 -16.40 -25.28
CA HIS A 891 -10.95 -15.61 -25.88
C HIS A 891 -9.86 -15.22 -24.84
N PRO A 892 -8.90 -16.12 -24.52
CA PRO A 892 -7.84 -15.84 -23.54
C PRO A 892 -6.90 -14.68 -23.93
N GLU A 893 -6.76 -14.38 -25.22
CA GLU A 893 -5.92 -13.30 -25.75
C GLU A 893 -6.34 -11.90 -25.26
N LEU A 894 -7.65 -11.66 -25.07
CA LEU A 894 -8.16 -10.39 -24.56
C LEU A 894 -7.64 -10.13 -23.13
N PHE A 895 -7.62 -11.18 -22.32
CA PHE A 895 -7.09 -11.14 -20.95
C PHE A 895 -5.56 -11.11 -20.91
N GLY A 896 -4.88 -11.73 -21.88
CA GLY A 896 -3.42 -11.63 -22.04
C GLY A 896 -2.99 -10.20 -22.38
N ARG A 897 -3.64 -9.56 -23.36
CA ARG A 897 -3.40 -8.16 -23.71
C ARG A 897 -3.72 -7.20 -22.55
N ALA A 898 -4.82 -7.42 -21.83
CA ALA A 898 -5.14 -6.66 -20.63
C ALA A 898 -4.08 -6.83 -19.52
N LEU A 899 -3.52 -8.03 -19.37
CA LEU A 899 -2.43 -8.33 -18.43
C LEU A 899 -1.12 -7.61 -18.81
N GLU A 900 -0.73 -7.60 -20.09
CA GLU A 900 0.44 -6.84 -20.57
C GLU A 900 0.34 -5.34 -20.23
N LEU A 901 -0.80 -4.74 -20.54
CA LEU A 901 -1.09 -3.33 -20.27
C LEU A 901 -1.08 -3.02 -18.77
N ALA A 902 -1.68 -3.91 -17.97
CA ALA A 902 -1.68 -3.79 -16.52
C ALA A 902 -0.25 -3.80 -15.94
N LEU A 903 0.63 -4.66 -16.47
CA LEU A 903 2.05 -4.69 -16.10
C LEU A 903 2.79 -3.41 -16.52
N GLN A 904 2.54 -2.88 -17.72
CA GLN A 904 3.15 -1.63 -18.22
C GLN A 904 2.78 -0.40 -17.38
N LEU A 905 1.59 -0.40 -16.75
CA LEU A 905 1.11 0.71 -15.92
C LEU A 905 1.44 0.57 -14.43
N GLY A 906 1.83 -0.63 -13.97
CA GLY A 906 1.92 -0.97 -12.55
C GLY A 906 0.56 -1.26 -11.89
N PHE A 907 -0.46 -1.56 -12.68
CA PHE A 907 -1.84 -1.83 -12.27
C PHE A 907 -2.02 -3.27 -11.79
N GLU A 908 -1.74 -3.50 -10.51
CA GLU A 908 -1.75 -4.84 -9.92
C GLU A 908 -3.14 -5.52 -9.95
N ASP A 909 -4.26 -4.78 -9.93
CA ASP A 909 -5.61 -5.38 -10.05
C ASP A 909 -5.79 -6.06 -11.42
N GLY A 910 -5.35 -5.39 -12.48
CA GLY A 910 -5.38 -5.91 -13.85
C GLY A 910 -4.58 -7.19 -14.00
N THR A 911 -3.49 -7.34 -13.21
CA THR A 911 -2.76 -8.60 -13.13
C THR A 911 -3.63 -9.73 -12.57
N GLY A 912 -4.43 -9.46 -11.54
CA GLY A 912 -5.40 -10.42 -11.00
C GLY A 912 -6.53 -10.76 -11.97
N TYR A 913 -7.14 -9.75 -12.60
CA TYR A 913 -8.25 -9.97 -13.55
C TYR A 913 -7.81 -10.73 -14.82
N GLY A 914 -6.61 -10.46 -15.36
CA GLY A 914 -6.07 -11.15 -16.53
C GLY A 914 -5.81 -12.63 -16.27
N LEU A 915 -5.14 -12.97 -15.16
CA LEU A 915 -4.91 -14.36 -14.76
C LEU A 915 -6.22 -15.14 -14.55
N GLU A 916 -7.25 -14.50 -14.00
CA GLU A 916 -8.56 -15.12 -13.81
C GLU A 916 -9.36 -15.32 -15.08
N GLY A 917 -9.34 -14.36 -16.00
CA GLY A 917 -9.97 -14.52 -17.30
C GLY A 917 -9.33 -15.65 -18.10
N MET A 918 -7.99 -15.72 -18.12
CA MET A 918 -7.27 -16.85 -18.73
C MET A 918 -7.55 -18.18 -18.03
N GLY A 919 -7.66 -18.20 -16.70
CA GLY A 919 -8.04 -19.38 -15.93
C GLY A 919 -9.46 -19.86 -16.20
N ALA A 920 -10.41 -18.93 -16.39
CA ALA A 920 -11.79 -19.23 -16.79
C ALA A 920 -11.89 -19.69 -18.26
N CYS A 921 -11.06 -19.14 -19.17
CA CYS A 921 -10.92 -19.67 -20.53
C CYS A 921 -10.40 -21.12 -20.53
N ALA A 922 -9.35 -21.42 -19.76
CA ALA A 922 -8.84 -22.77 -19.59
C ALA A 922 -9.92 -23.73 -19.04
N ALA A 923 -10.68 -23.27 -18.02
CA ALA A 923 -11.78 -24.03 -17.43
C ALA A 923 -12.87 -24.38 -18.46
N LEU A 924 -13.26 -23.44 -19.32
CA LEU A 924 -14.29 -23.64 -20.34
C LEU A 924 -13.79 -24.50 -21.53
N LEU A 925 -12.49 -24.46 -21.82
CA LEU A 925 -11.82 -25.34 -22.80
C LEU A 925 -11.56 -26.76 -22.27
N GLY A 926 -11.73 -27.00 -20.97
CA GLY A 926 -11.51 -28.30 -20.32
C GLY A 926 -10.06 -28.57 -19.90
N ASP A 927 -9.18 -27.56 -19.92
CA ASP A 927 -7.81 -27.64 -19.41
C ASP A 927 -7.80 -27.40 -17.89
N VAL A 928 -8.09 -28.48 -17.15
CA VAL A 928 -8.29 -28.47 -15.69
C VAL A 928 -7.01 -28.09 -14.93
N GLU A 929 -5.85 -28.58 -15.38
CA GLU A 929 -4.56 -28.22 -14.76
C GLU A 929 -4.22 -26.75 -14.99
N ARG A 930 -4.31 -26.23 -16.22
CA ARG A 930 -4.00 -24.82 -16.52
C ARG A 930 -4.99 -23.88 -15.84
N ALA A 931 -6.28 -24.24 -15.78
CA ALA A 931 -7.28 -23.52 -15.01
C ALA A 931 -6.92 -23.44 -13.52
N GLY A 932 -6.54 -24.57 -12.91
CA GLY A 932 -6.08 -24.62 -11.52
C GLY A 932 -4.85 -23.74 -11.30
N LEU A 933 -3.79 -23.92 -12.09
CA LEU A 933 -2.54 -23.16 -11.97
C LEU A 933 -2.77 -21.64 -12.08
N LEU A 934 -3.52 -21.18 -13.09
CA LEU A 934 -3.77 -19.75 -13.31
C LEU A 934 -4.65 -19.14 -12.22
N LEU A 935 -5.70 -19.84 -11.76
CA LEU A 935 -6.57 -19.35 -10.69
C LEU A 935 -5.87 -19.36 -9.32
N GLY A 936 -5.02 -20.36 -9.05
CA GLY A 936 -4.12 -20.34 -7.89
C GLY A 936 -3.11 -19.20 -7.95
N ALA A 937 -2.57 -18.88 -9.12
CA ALA A 937 -1.66 -17.74 -9.31
C ALA A 937 -2.36 -16.39 -9.12
N ALA A 938 -3.60 -16.26 -9.56
CA ALA A 938 -4.46 -15.10 -9.29
C ALA A 938 -4.79 -14.97 -7.79
N GLU A 939 -5.15 -16.06 -7.11
CA GLU A 939 -5.30 -16.09 -5.65
C GLU A 939 -4.03 -15.64 -4.94
N ALA A 940 -2.84 -16.05 -5.42
CA ALA A 940 -1.57 -15.57 -4.87
C ALA A 940 -1.27 -14.11 -5.21
N ALA A 941 -1.65 -13.60 -6.40
CA ALA A 941 -1.56 -12.17 -6.73
C ALA A 941 -2.43 -11.32 -5.80
N ARG A 942 -3.71 -11.70 -5.66
CA ARG A 942 -4.70 -11.04 -4.79
C ARG A 942 -4.36 -11.16 -3.31
N THR A 943 -3.86 -12.30 -2.85
CA THR A 943 -3.38 -12.47 -1.46
C THR A 943 -2.12 -11.65 -1.16
N ARG A 944 -1.19 -11.54 -2.12
CA ARG A 944 0.01 -10.68 -1.99
C ARG A 944 -0.40 -9.21 -1.89
N THR A 945 -1.25 -8.77 -2.81
CA THR A 945 -1.70 -7.39 -2.88
C THR A 945 -2.55 -7.05 -1.64
N GLY A 946 -3.36 -8.01 -1.16
CA GLY A 946 -4.27 -7.87 -0.03
C GLY A 946 -5.70 -7.58 -0.46
N MET A 947 -6.09 -7.96 -1.68
CA MET A 947 -7.38 -7.67 -2.29
C MET A 947 -8.21 -8.94 -2.39
N ALA A 948 -9.53 -8.81 -2.39
CA ALA A 948 -10.41 -9.83 -2.94
C ALA A 948 -11.54 -9.18 -3.74
N ASP A 949 -12.14 -9.95 -4.64
CA ASP A 949 -12.91 -9.42 -5.75
C ASP A 949 -14.41 -9.55 -5.52
N GLN A 950 -15.08 -8.41 -5.43
CA GLN A 950 -16.54 -8.37 -5.36
C GLN A 950 -17.21 -8.94 -6.62
N ARG A 951 -16.53 -8.88 -7.79
CA ARG A 951 -17.01 -9.46 -9.05
C ARG A 951 -16.85 -10.97 -9.13
N ALA A 952 -16.11 -11.62 -8.21
CA ALA A 952 -15.80 -13.05 -8.26
C ALA A 952 -17.01 -13.95 -8.54
N ARG A 953 -18.17 -13.61 -7.95
CA ARG A 953 -19.48 -14.29 -8.15
C ARG A 953 -19.94 -14.36 -9.61
N MET A 954 -19.55 -13.38 -10.43
CA MET A 954 -19.92 -13.22 -11.83
C MET A 954 -18.76 -13.51 -12.79
N THR A 955 -17.51 -13.42 -12.33
CA THR A 955 -16.30 -13.62 -13.14
C THR A 955 -15.85 -15.08 -13.13
N HIS A 956 -14.85 -15.46 -12.34
CA HIS A 956 -14.25 -16.79 -12.37
C HIS A 956 -15.04 -17.84 -11.58
N ALA A 957 -15.81 -17.47 -10.54
CA ALA A 957 -16.39 -18.44 -9.62
C ALA A 957 -17.38 -19.43 -10.27
N PRO A 958 -18.24 -19.06 -11.26
CA PRO A 958 -19.08 -20.03 -11.96
C PRO A 958 -18.26 -21.14 -12.64
N TYR A 959 -17.12 -20.79 -13.25
CA TYR A 959 -16.22 -21.75 -13.91
C TYR A 959 -15.48 -22.63 -12.90
N VAL A 960 -15.12 -22.09 -11.72
CA VAL A 960 -14.59 -22.88 -10.60
C VAL A 960 -15.63 -23.90 -10.11
N GLN A 961 -16.88 -23.48 -9.88
CA GLN A 961 -17.94 -24.39 -9.45
C GLN A 961 -18.26 -25.46 -10.50
N MET A 962 -18.19 -25.12 -11.80
CA MET A 962 -18.31 -26.07 -12.91
C MET A 962 -17.24 -27.17 -12.85
N ILE A 963 -15.98 -26.82 -12.59
CA ILE A 963 -14.90 -27.82 -12.45
C ILE A 963 -15.06 -28.64 -11.16
N LEU A 964 -15.40 -28.00 -10.03
CA LEU A 964 -15.58 -28.68 -8.73
C LEU A 964 -16.79 -29.64 -8.72
N ALA A 965 -17.79 -29.40 -9.58
CA ALA A 965 -18.91 -30.32 -9.83
C ALA A 965 -18.58 -31.44 -10.85
N SER A 966 -17.35 -31.48 -11.38
CA SER A 966 -16.90 -32.45 -12.38
C SER A 966 -15.93 -33.49 -11.78
N ALA A 967 -15.61 -34.53 -12.57
CA ALA A 967 -14.59 -35.52 -12.19
C ALA A 967 -13.18 -34.92 -12.02
N GLY A 968 -12.91 -33.72 -12.56
CA GLY A 968 -11.62 -33.03 -12.47
C GLY A 968 -11.36 -32.29 -11.15
N ALA A 969 -12.30 -32.28 -10.19
CA ALA A 969 -12.20 -31.48 -8.97
C ALA A 969 -10.89 -31.69 -8.16
N ALA A 970 -10.43 -32.94 -8.02
CA ALA A 970 -9.20 -33.25 -7.27
C ALA A 970 -7.92 -32.85 -8.03
N GLU A 971 -7.93 -32.93 -9.36
CA GLU A 971 -6.85 -32.44 -10.23
C GLU A 971 -6.76 -30.92 -10.17
N PHE A 972 -7.92 -30.25 -10.25
CA PHE A 972 -8.06 -28.81 -10.15
C PHE A 972 -7.49 -28.26 -8.84
N ASP A 973 -7.95 -28.76 -7.68
CA ASP A 973 -7.47 -28.23 -6.40
C ASP A 973 -5.98 -28.54 -6.14
N ALA A 974 -5.45 -29.64 -6.68
CA ALA A 974 -4.01 -29.91 -6.67
C ALA A 974 -3.20 -28.95 -7.57
N ALA A 975 -3.69 -28.68 -8.79
CA ALA A 975 -3.09 -27.71 -9.70
C ALA A 975 -3.20 -26.27 -9.18
N ARG A 976 -4.29 -25.94 -8.48
CA ARG A 976 -4.54 -24.66 -7.80
C ARG A 976 -3.67 -24.47 -6.57
N ALA A 977 -3.37 -25.55 -5.84
CA ALA A 977 -2.35 -25.52 -4.80
C ALA A 977 -0.94 -25.25 -5.38
N ARG A 978 -0.58 -25.88 -6.51
CA ARG A 978 0.66 -25.54 -7.25
C ARG A 978 0.65 -24.08 -7.72
N GLY A 979 -0.47 -23.61 -8.28
CA GLY A 979 -0.67 -22.24 -8.76
C GLY A 979 -0.41 -21.18 -7.70
N ARG A 980 -0.88 -21.40 -6.46
CA ARG A 980 -0.61 -20.50 -5.32
C ARG A 980 0.87 -20.44 -4.90
N ALA A 981 1.66 -21.47 -5.21
CA ALA A 981 3.08 -21.53 -4.87
C ALA A 981 3.99 -20.84 -5.90
N LEU A 982 3.54 -20.69 -7.16
CA LEU A 982 4.28 -20.07 -8.27
C LEU A 982 4.85 -18.69 -7.91
N SER A 983 6.00 -18.35 -8.50
CA SER A 983 6.56 -17.00 -8.44
C SER A 983 5.73 -16.02 -9.29
N ARG A 984 6.09 -14.73 -9.27
CA ARG A 984 5.50 -13.77 -10.22
C ARG A 984 5.97 -14.04 -11.67
N SER A 985 7.16 -14.61 -11.89
CA SER A 985 7.61 -14.98 -13.25
C SER A 985 6.74 -16.11 -13.77
N ASP A 986 6.75 -17.26 -13.10
CA ASP A 986 6.10 -18.48 -13.58
C ASP A 986 4.61 -18.27 -13.86
N ALA A 987 3.93 -17.48 -13.02
CA ALA A 987 2.53 -17.10 -13.22
C ALA A 987 2.32 -16.30 -14.52
N LEU A 988 3.22 -15.36 -14.83
CA LEU A 988 3.16 -14.53 -16.04
C LEU A 988 3.62 -15.30 -17.29
N SER A 989 4.68 -16.11 -17.17
CA SER A 989 5.17 -16.98 -18.26
C SER A 989 4.20 -18.11 -18.59
N LEU A 990 3.45 -18.62 -17.61
CA LEU A 990 2.34 -19.56 -17.83
C LEU A 990 1.20 -18.89 -18.60
N ALA A 991 0.89 -17.63 -18.28
CA ALA A 991 -0.21 -16.87 -18.86
C ALA A 991 0.08 -16.41 -20.30
N LEU A 992 1.17 -15.64 -20.48
CA LEU A 992 1.55 -14.99 -21.74
C LEU A 992 2.42 -15.88 -22.64
N GLY A 993 3.17 -16.81 -22.04
CA GLY A 993 4.24 -17.58 -22.70
C GLY A 993 5.64 -17.11 -22.25
N PRO A 994 6.71 -17.80 -22.71
CA PRO A 994 8.08 -17.33 -22.50
C PRO A 994 8.33 -16.05 -23.31
N GLY A 995 8.87 -15.01 -22.66
CA GLY A 995 9.26 -13.73 -23.26
C GLY A 995 10.77 -13.60 -23.43
#